data_AF-A0A933NKF3-F1
#
_entry.id   AF-A0A933NKF3-F1
#
_cell.length_a   1.000
_cell.length_b   1.000
_cell.length_c   1.000
_cell.angle_alpha   90.00
_cell.angle_beta   90.00
_cell.angle_gamma   90.00
#
_symmetry.space_group_name_H-M   'P 1'
#
loop_
_entity.id
_entity.type
_entity.pdbx_description
1 polymer ?
#
loop_
_entity_poly.entity_id
_entity_poly.type
_entity_poly.pdbx_seq_one_letter_code
_entity_poly.pdbx_strand_id
1 'polypeptide(L)'
;MLLYRPILAVYQETRDPCVQRWLLRELACPQLHAEPDELLEMVRTCPLVADPHRAIASERLAAEVSLAERNLRLRLTTRDPVRVQGGLWTSQASGRVLVRWMSSHASAGELTRAAASWIGPIALQALGRSSGPARELVLMALGCLGPELALPLLGEEVVSGAAPGAAAVGLSLLDHPASAGALFQAVQARGLEVASAWLGLALSRLGSPETAPRVGRLARSPGVELRVEAARALEGFGSAELPDLLDPLMKERETVVRLHLFTSLARVDAPGGVATVMRLMRPGDHSAVRVAAIKAIRRVGDEEAIAFLDEVLTTGTPIEQAEALEGMVCLAVDPARWLARARQLAGSNHGRSLLVGLLALTVGAPEEASRRIGEILSELPSDRWFLAAYPLRYLKSDQTVPALRRLCPAVAGTDLEEIAVSAMCRHLTEPGAVAGLLELIRPTTREAVVRRILADLARHLTQEQAPEVAAALREKLDPRMPSTHAGPLLIALGALGTPGDLPTLVSFAGSAAVTAAIQGMELLMDPAAGPTLDDLVRVGRPGARDAALVALFRLGLESAGSHLNTLMRAEGGESAVARPLTEMALLVRCSASVSRLALLHRTLTDRAREPSDRGEAIVAELTGAAAGPTALLGAALPATGPGKNLDQVLSRPREGAPAADAGGPLPALGAAARPLPEAALQGSAQDLYRTLGTHLTDLGWQGGTVVKIALPLVLLVVLAVLGVSLGTARQRSVGPAASPGATGLALPPLLRVDGSGRALRPGDVIEGTVVVPVQLATRLPENRIHLVGRLRVVDVQARPENPRSAEYRLALLSGTARIDFPRGRSRVWVETEHSTVVVGPGSVSLDLSSGSLVVTVSRGAARATGPDGSGLTLRTGHRARFRAGRLDGRVELLE
;
A
#
# COMPACT_ATOMS: atom_id res chain seq x y z
N MET A 1 -7.93 -5.21 -2.81
CA MET A 1 -8.82 -4.06 -2.55
C MET A 1 -9.44 -4.07 -1.15
N LEU A 2 -9.82 -5.20 -0.54
CA LEU A 2 -10.55 -5.21 0.75
C LEU A 2 -9.80 -4.75 2.01
N LEU A 3 -8.45 -4.74 2.02
CA LEU A 3 -7.70 -4.45 3.25
C LEU A 3 -7.30 -2.98 3.42
N TYR A 4 -7.20 -2.18 2.35
CA TYR A 4 -6.62 -0.83 2.47
C TYR A 4 -7.57 0.18 3.12
N ARG A 5 -8.88 0.16 2.81
CA ARG A 5 -9.84 1.10 3.44
C ARG A 5 -9.89 0.95 4.98
N PRO A 6 -9.92 -0.27 5.56
CA PRO A 6 -9.76 -0.47 7.00
C PRO A 6 -8.38 -0.07 7.54
N ILE A 7 -7.27 -0.45 6.88
CA ILE A 7 -5.90 -0.03 7.22
C ILE A 7 -5.80 1.50 7.26
N LEU A 8 -6.48 2.16 6.33
CA LEU A 8 -6.48 3.60 6.16
C LEU A 8 -7.36 4.33 7.17
N ALA A 9 -8.51 3.75 7.55
CA ALA A 9 -9.29 4.23 8.69
C ALA A 9 -8.44 4.17 9.98
N VAL A 10 -7.72 3.07 10.19
CA VAL A 10 -6.78 2.95 11.32
C VAL A 10 -5.66 3.99 11.21
N TYR A 11 -5.15 4.30 10.01
CA TYR A 11 -4.08 5.29 9.80
C TYR A 11 -4.52 6.72 10.14
N GLN A 12 -5.73 7.08 9.68
CA GLN A 12 -6.35 8.38 9.95
C GLN A 12 -6.71 8.58 11.43
N GLU A 13 -7.00 7.49 12.14
CA GLU A 13 -7.50 7.52 13.52
C GLU A 13 -6.42 7.28 14.57
N THR A 14 -5.36 6.56 14.23
CA THR A 14 -4.30 6.23 15.17
C THR A 14 -3.39 7.43 15.41
N ARG A 15 -3.29 7.86 16.68
CA ARG A 15 -2.31 8.85 17.11
C ARG A 15 -0.99 8.22 17.55
N ASP A 16 -0.88 6.90 17.46
CA ASP A 16 0.35 6.18 17.78
C ASP A 16 1.34 6.29 16.60
N PRO A 17 2.48 6.99 16.78
CA PRO A 17 3.51 7.14 15.76
C PRO A 17 4.03 5.81 15.21
N CYS A 18 4.10 4.75 16.03
CA CYS A 18 4.59 3.44 15.59
C CYS A 18 3.57 2.76 14.68
N VAL A 19 2.27 2.90 14.98
CA VAL A 19 1.20 2.36 14.14
C VAL A 19 1.06 3.15 12.85
N GLN A 20 1.14 4.49 12.89
CA GLN A 20 1.14 5.32 11.67
C GLN A 20 2.31 4.97 10.74
N ARG A 21 3.51 4.79 11.31
CA ARG A 21 4.69 4.34 10.56
C ARG A 21 4.51 2.96 9.95
N TRP A 22 3.98 2.00 10.70
CA TRP A 22 3.67 0.67 10.17
C TRP A 22 2.67 0.74 9.02
N LEU A 23 1.59 1.51 9.16
CA LEU A 23 0.55 1.65 8.14
C LEU A 23 1.04 2.36 6.88
N LEU A 24 1.85 3.42 6.99
CA LEU A 24 2.47 4.08 5.84
C LEU A 24 3.36 3.13 5.05
N ARG A 25 4.14 2.29 5.75
CA ARG A 25 4.97 1.26 5.12
C ARG A 25 4.12 0.18 4.43
N GLU A 26 2.99 -0.21 5.01
CA GLU A 26 2.05 -1.14 4.37
C GLU A 26 1.33 -0.52 3.17
N LEU A 27 0.95 0.76 3.22
CA LEU A 27 0.37 1.49 2.08
C LEU A 27 1.36 1.63 0.93
N ALA A 28 2.66 1.74 1.24
CA ALA A 28 3.76 1.71 0.27
C ALA A 28 4.01 0.33 -0.36
N CYS A 29 3.40 -0.74 0.18
CA CYS A 29 3.67 -2.11 -0.24
C CYS A 29 3.20 -2.37 -1.69
N PRO A 30 4.04 -2.98 -2.56
CA PRO A 30 3.69 -3.32 -3.93
C PRO A 30 2.47 -4.25 -4.08
N GLN A 31 2.15 -5.00 -3.02
CA GLN A 31 1.10 -6.02 -3.00
C GLN A 31 -0.28 -5.46 -2.64
N LEU A 32 -0.35 -4.20 -2.21
CA LEU A 32 -1.60 -3.59 -1.80
C LEU A 32 -2.46 -3.32 -3.04
N HIS A 33 -3.33 -4.25 -3.45
CA HIS A 33 -4.22 -4.10 -4.60
C HIS A 33 -5.22 -2.94 -4.41
N ALA A 34 -4.76 -1.72 -4.63
CA ALA A 34 -5.47 -0.45 -4.63
C ALA A 34 -4.79 0.47 -5.64
N GLU A 35 -5.56 1.36 -6.27
CA GLU A 35 -5.04 2.27 -7.29
C GLU A 35 -4.06 3.25 -6.63
N PRO A 36 -2.79 3.33 -7.10
CA PRO A 36 -1.82 4.15 -6.43
C PRO A 36 -2.15 5.64 -6.48
N ASP A 37 -2.92 6.12 -7.48
CA ASP A 37 -3.39 7.52 -7.54
C ASP A 37 -4.31 7.86 -6.36
N GLU A 38 -5.24 6.96 -6.01
CA GLU A 38 -6.11 7.14 -4.85
C GLU A 38 -5.29 7.16 -3.56
N LEU A 39 -4.39 6.18 -3.40
CA LEU A 39 -3.53 6.11 -2.22
C LEU A 39 -2.62 7.34 -2.10
N LEU A 40 -2.11 7.85 -3.23
CA LEU A 40 -1.24 9.03 -3.27
C LEU A 40 -1.99 10.29 -2.82
N GLU A 41 -3.17 10.53 -3.39
CA GLU A 41 -4.02 11.67 -3.02
C GLU A 41 -4.46 11.59 -1.56
N MET A 42 -4.73 10.38 -1.07
CA MET A 42 -5.11 10.14 0.32
C MET A 42 -3.95 10.35 1.30
N VAL A 43 -2.75 9.85 0.98
CA VAL A 43 -1.56 10.09 1.81
C VAL A 43 -1.24 11.59 1.85
N ARG A 44 -1.43 12.31 0.73
CA ARG A 44 -1.24 13.76 0.62
C ARG A 44 -2.23 14.59 1.45
N THR A 45 -3.50 14.19 1.46
CA THR A 45 -4.59 14.95 2.13
C THR A 45 -4.76 14.61 3.61
N CYS A 46 -4.12 13.56 4.12
CA CYS A 46 -4.23 13.16 5.52
C CYS A 46 -3.37 14.06 6.44
N PRO A 47 -3.95 14.76 7.43
CA PRO A 47 -3.18 15.61 8.35
C PRO A 47 -2.33 14.75 9.29
N LEU A 48 -1.02 15.04 9.38
CA LEU A 48 -0.15 14.44 10.40
C LEU A 48 -0.63 14.88 11.78
N VAL A 49 -0.58 13.98 12.78
CA VAL A 49 -0.74 14.37 14.18
C VAL A 49 0.30 15.45 14.46
N ALA A 50 -0.12 16.54 15.13
CA ALA A 50 0.66 17.75 15.36
C ALA A 50 1.86 17.57 16.33
N ASP A 51 2.64 16.51 16.13
CA ASP A 51 3.81 16.15 16.92
C ASP A 51 5.05 16.11 15.98
N PRO A 52 6.14 16.83 16.27
CA PRO A 52 7.21 17.15 15.32
C PRO A 52 8.24 16.01 15.19
N HIS A 53 7.80 14.76 15.25
CA HIS A 53 8.70 13.63 15.06
C HIS A 53 9.04 13.44 13.58
N ARG A 54 10.26 13.84 13.19
CA ARG A 54 10.86 13.69 11.85
C ARG A 54 10.68 12.30 11.21
N ALA A 55 10.56 11.24 12.02
CA ALA A 55 10.35 9.88 11.54
C ALA A 55 9.07 9.80 10.67
N ILE A 56 7.89 10.13 11.19
CA ILE A 56 6.61 9.92 10.49
C ILE A 56 6.55 10.67 9.14
N ALA A 57 7.17 11.86 9.06
CA ALA A 57 7.27 12.62 7.82
C ALA A 57 8.07 11.86 6.74
N SER A 58 9.16 11.20 7.13
CA SER A 58 9.98 10.41 6.21
C SER A 58 9.30 9.12 5.74
N GLU A 59 8.56 8.43 6.61
CA GLU A 59 7.78 7.26 6.19
C GLU A 59 6.59 7.62 5.31
N ARG A 60 5.98 8.79 5.54
CA ARG A 60 4.91 9.30 4.69
C ARG A 60 5.43 9.57 3.29
N LEU A 61 6.57 10.25 3.20
CA LEU A 61 7.15 10.55 1.91
C LEU A 61 7.66 9.30 1.19
N ALA A 62 8.25 8.35 1.90
CA ALA A 62 8.60 7.05 1.34
C ALA A 62 7.37 6.33 0.76
N ALA A 63 6.20 6.44 1.43
CA ALA A 63 4.94 5.93 0.92
C ALA A 63 4.45 6.71 -0.32
N GLU A 64 4.49 8.05 -0.31
CA GLU A 64 4.14 8.88 -1.46
C GLU A 64 5.02 8.55 -2.68
N VAL A 65 6.34 8.42 -2.51
CA VAL A 65 7.24 8.05 -3.61
C VAL A 65 6.99 6.63 -4.09
N SER A 66 6.84 5.66 -3.18
CA SER A 66 6.57 4.28 -3.56
C SER A 66 5.24 4.16 -4.31
N LEU A 67 4.22 4.92 -3.90
CA LEU A 67 2.92 4.97 -4.57
C LEU A 67 2.99 5.69 -5.92
N ALA A 68 3.75 6.78 -6.03
CA ALA A 68 3.97 7.48 -7.29
C ALA A 68 4.75 6.61 -8.28
N GLU A 69 5.80 5.93 -7.82
CA GLU A 69 6.55 4.96 -8.59
C GLU A 69 5.67 3.79 -9.01
N ARG A 70 4.84 3.26 -8.11
CA ARG A 70 3.91 2.17 -8.41
C ARG A 70 2.84 2.61 -9.40
N ASN A 71 2.34 3.84 -9.29
CA ASN A 71 1.42 4.42 -10.25
C ASN A 71 2.05 4.41 -11.65
N LEU A 72 3.26 4.95 -11.71
CA LEU A 72 4.05 5.06 -12.92
C LEU A 72 4.35 3.67 -13.51
N ARG A 73 4.73 2.69 -12.67
CA ARG A 73 4.91 1.29 -13.07
C ARG A 73 3.61 0.64 -13.54
N LEU A 74 2.48 0.82 -12.87
CA LEU A 74 1.19 0.28 -13.35
C LEU A 74 0.78 0.87 -14.70
N ARG A 75 1.05 2.16 -14.91
CA ARG A 75 0.90 2.82 -16.23
C ARG A 75 1.87 2.25 -17.28
N LEU A 76 2.94 1.56 -16.87
CA LEU A 76 4.00 1.03 -17.74
C LEU A 76 4.05 -0.52 -17.84
N THR A 77 3.50 -1.29 -16.90
CA THR A 77 3.82 -2.73 -16.70
C THR A 77 2.61 -3.64 -16.40
N THR A 78 1.41 -3.42 -16.94
CA THR A 78 0.39 -4.49 -16.91
C THR A 78 0.89 -5.69 -17.74
N ARG A 79 1.41 -6.72 -17.03
CA ARG A 79 2.11 -7.91 -17.53
C ARG A 79 1.14 -9.00 -17.99
N ASP A 80 1.22 -9.40 -19.26
CA ASP A 80 1.08 -10.79 -19.72
C ASP A 80 1.82 -10.95 -21.08
N PRO A 81 3.09 -11.41 -21.13
CA PRO A 81 4.00 -11.03 -22.23
C PRO A 81 3.84 -11.77 -23.56
N VAL A 82 2.99 -12.79 -23.70
CA VAL A 82 2.94 -13.61 -24.94
C VAL A 82 1.52 -13.83 -25.51
N ARG A 83 0.43 -13.39 -24.87
CA ARG A 83 -0.94 -13.71 -25.34
C ARG A 83 -1.83 -12.54 -25.75
N VAL A 84 -1.41 -11.28 -25.66
CA VAL A 84 -2.25 -10.10 -25.99
C VAL A 84 -1.45 -9.01 -26.72
N GLN A 85 -1.43 -9.05 -28.05
CA GLN A 85 -0.97 -7.95 -28.92
C GLN A 85 -1.97 -6.78 -28.94
N GLY A 86 -2.14 -6.03 -27.84
CA GLY A 86 -3.16 -4.97 -27.82
C GLY A 86 -3.12 -3.99 -26.64
N GLY A 87 -1.94 -3.41 -26.34
CA GLY A 87 -1.81 -2.43 -25.25
C GLY A 87 -0.62 -1.52 -25.46
N LEU A 88 -0.69 -0.69 -26.51
CA LEU A 88 0.45 0.02 -27.08
C LEU A 88 0.00 1.43 -27.52
N TRP A 89 -0.47 2.28 -26.60
CA TRP A 89 -0.86 3.65 -27.00
C TRP A 89 -0.21 4.77 -26.17
N THR A 90 -0.21 4.76 -24.85
CA THR A 90 0.59 5.75 -24.09
C THR A 90 2.11 5.49 -24.20
N SER A 91 2.50 4.24 -24.46
CA SER A 91 3.88 3.86 -24.78
C SER A 91 4.20 3.80 -26.28
N GLN A 92 3.23 3.73 -27.23
CA GLN A 92 3.55 3.90 -28.67
C GLN A 92 3.50 5.33 -29.15
N ALA A 93 2.66 6.19 -28.58
CA ALA A 93 2.64 7.61 -28.92
C ALA A 93 3.97 8.26 -28.51
N SER A 94 4.31 8.11 -27.23
CA SER A 94 5.64 8.41 -26.70
C SER A 94 6.67 7.57 -27.44
N GLY A 95 6.45 6.26 -27.61
CA GLY A 95 7.41 5.35 -28.23
C GLY A 95 7.70 5.58 -29.70
N ARG A 96 6.86 6.18 -30.55
CA ARG A 96 7.21 6.39 -31.98
C ARG A 96 8.08 7.62 -32.18
N VAL A 97 7.80 8.69 -31.44
CA VAL A 97 8.65 9.90 -31.40
C VAL A 97 9.92 9.61 -30.61
N LEU A 98 9.79 8.96 -29.45
CA LEU A 98 10.90 8.52 -28.61
C LEU A 98 11.71 7.43 -29.30
N VAL A 99 11.15 6.45 -30.03
CA VAL A 99 11.95 5.49 -30.83
C VAL A 99 12.60 6.21 -31.99
N ARG A 100 11.97 7.16 -32.68
CA ARG A 100 12.68 7.98 -33.70
C ARG A 100 13.82 8.80 -33.09
N TRP A 101 13.66 9.32 -31.87
CA TRP A 101 14.65 10.10 -31.14
C TRP A 101 15.74 9.24 -30.44
N MET A 102 15.39 8.04 -29.97
CA MET A 102 16.28 7.03 -29.37
C MET A 102 16.99 6.20 -30.44
N SER A 103 16.42 6.03 -31.64
CA SER A 103 17.11 5.40 -32.77
C SER A 103 18.24 6.28 -33.29
N SER A 104 18.24 7.58 -32.96
CA SER A 104 19.30 8.52 -33.29
C SER A 104 20.29 8.78 -32.14
N HIS A 105 20.06 8.29 -30.91
CA HIS A 105 20.94 8.48 -29.75
C HIS A 105 21.09 7.19 -28.94
N ALA A 106 22.33 6.71 -28.75
CA ALA A 106 22.68 5.33 -28.42
C ALA A 106 22.31 4.85 -26.99
N SER A 107 22.78 3.64 -26.64
CA SER A 107 22.45 2.76 -25.50
C SER A 107 21.88 3.41 -24.22
N ALA A 108 21.07 2.67 -23.44
CA ALA A 108 20.47 3.16 -22.19
C ALA A 108 21.45 3.79 -21.17
N GLY A 109 22.74 3.46 -21.24
CA GLY A 109 23.80 4.12 -20.47
C GLY A 109 24.08 5.56 -20.92
N GLU A 110 24.00 5.85 -22.22
CA GLU A 110 24.15 7.21 -22.77
C GLU A 110 22.98 8.11 -22.44
N LEU A 111 21.75 7.60 -22.47
CA LEU A 111 20.57 8.35 -22.01
C LEU A 111 20.62 8.67 -20.52
N THR A 112 21.06 7.71 -19.71
CA THR A 112 21.23 7.93 -18.26
C THR A 112 22.34 8.97 -18.02
N ARG A 113 23.46 8.91 -18.77
CA ARG A 113 24.54 9.90 -18.71
C ARG A 113 24.11 11.28 -19.21
N ALA A 114 23.34 11.36 -20.29
CA ALA A 114 22.82 12.62 -20.82
C ALA A 114 21.82 13.25 -19.85
N ALA A 115 20.87 12.47 -19.32
CA ALA A 115 19.95 12.90 -18.28
C ALA A 115 20.69 13.32 -17.01
N ALA A 116 21.71 12.57 -16.57
CA ALA A 116 22.55 12.93 -15.44
C ALA A 116 23.35 14.22 -15.70
N SER A 117 23.84 14.45 -16.93
CA SER A 117 24.55 15.68 -17.28
C SER A 117 23.64 16.91 -17.27
N TRP A 118 22.36 16.73 -17.62
CA TRP A 118 21.38 17.81 -17.71
C TRP A 118 20.68 18.08 -16.37
N ILE A 119 20.22 17.02 -15.72
CA ILE A 119 19.44 17.07 -14.46
C ILE A 119 20.38 17.08 -13.24
N GLY A 120 21.57 16.50 -13.33
CA GLY A 120 22.48 16.37 -12.21
C GLY A 120 22.88 17.69 -11.54
N PRO A 121 23.30 18.72 -12.29
CA PRO A 121 23.57 20.04 -11.73
C PRO A 121 22.34 20.66 -11.04
N ILE A 122 21.15 20.46 -11.61
CA ILE A 122 19.88 20.95 -11.08
C ILE A 122 19.52 20.21 -9.78
N ALA A 123 19.68 18.88 -9.76
CA ALA A 123 19.43 18.04 -8.60
C ALA A 123 20.41 18.36 -7.45
N LEU A 124 21.67 18.64 -7.76
CA LEU A 124 22.68 19.08 -6.78
C LEU A 124 22.33 20.44 -6.17
N GLN A 125 21.95 21.40 -7.01
CA GLN A 125 21.53 22.73 -6.56
C GLN A 125 20.25 22.64 -5.72
N ALA A 126 19.29 21.80 -6.13
CA ALA A 126 18.09 21.52 -5.38
C ALA A 126 18.40 20.80 -4.05
N LEU A 127 19.34 19.86 -4.01
CA LEU A 127 19.73 19.18 -2.79
C LEU A 127 20.33 20.16 -1.76
N GLY A 128 21.20 21.08 -2.20
CA GLY A 128 21.79 22.08 -1.31
C GLY A 128 20.78 23.06 -0.71
N ARG A 129 19.67 23.32 -1.41
CA ARG A 129 18.62 24.28 -0.99
C ARG A 129 17.40 23.62 -0.34
N SER A 130 17.25 22.30 -0.48
CA SER A 130 16.07 21.58 -0.01
C SER A 130 16.22 21.07 1.42
N SER A 131 15.11 21.12 2.16
CA SER A 131 14.97 20.57 3.50
C SER A 131 13.68 19.76 3.61
N GLY A 132 13.61 18.87 4.61
CA GLY A 132 12.44 18.04 4.87
C GLY A 132 12.02 17.20 3.66
N PRO A 133 10.72 17.15 3.31
CA PRO A 133 10.22 16.29 2.24
C PRO A 133 10.83 16.55 0.86
N ALA A 134 11.13 17.81 0.52
CA ALA A 134 11.75 18.14 -0.77
C ALA A 134 13.14 17.49 -0.90
N ARG A 135 13.91 17.45 0.20
CA ARG A 135 15.25 16.84 0.22
C ARG A 135 15.19 15.35 -0.02
N GLU A 136 14.28 14.67 0.67
CA GLU A 136 14.05 13.23 0.52
C GLU A 136 13.64 12.85 -0.91
N LEU A 137 12.78 13.64 -1.57
CA LEU A 137 12.43 13.45 -2.99
C LEU A 137 13.66 13.58 -3.90
N VAL A 138 14.48 14.61 -3.68
CA VAL A 138 15.70 14.83 -4.46
C VAL A 138 16.67 13.67 -4.28
N LEU A 139 16.84 13.14 -3.05
CA LEU A 139 17.70 11.98 -2.79
C LEU A 139 17.21 10.71 -3.48
N MET A 140 15.91 10.45 -3.46
CA MET A 140 15.34 9.31 -4.20
C MET A 140 15.48 9.49 -5.72
N ALA A 141 15.30 10.71 -6.22
CA ALA A 141 15.50 11.04 -7.64
C ALA A 141 16.97 10.88 -8.06
N LEU A 142 17.94 11.27 -7.21
CA LEU A 142 19.37 11.04 -7.44
C LEU A 142 19.67 9.55 -7.61
N GLY A 143 19.06 8.68 -6.81
CA GLY A 143 19.15 7.21 -6.95
C GLY A 143 18.70 6.69 -8.32
N CYS A 144 18.00 7.51 -9.12
CA CYS A 144 17.53 7.18 -10.45
C CYS A 144 18.43 7.71 -11.58
N LEU A 145 19.35 8.64 -11.28
CA LEU A 145 20.23 9.28 -12.25
C LEU A 145 21.54 8.51 -12.49
N GLY A 146 21.77 7.42 -11.75
CA GLY A 146 22.91 6.53 -11.91
C GLY A 146 24.05 6.76 -10.90
N PRO A 147 24.96 5.78 -10.77
CA PRO A 147 25.91 5.71 -9.65
C PRO A 147 26.99 6.79 -9.69
N GLU A 148 27.45 7.22 -10.86
CA GLU A 148 28.56 8.18 -11.00
C GLU A 148 28.28 9.50 -10.27
N LEU A 149 27.07 10.01 -10.39
CA LEU A 149 26.65 11.26 -9.74
C LEU A 149 26.15 11.03 -8.32
N ALA A 150 25.32 9.98 -8.14
CA ALA A 150 24.50 9.87 -6.95
C ALA A 150 25.19 9.13 -5.81
N LEU A 151 26.09 8.18 -6.09
CA LEU A 151 26.68 7.33 -5.06
C LEU A 151 27.44 8.12 -3.98
N PRO A 152 28.29 9.13 -4.30
CA PRO A 152 28.99 9.90 -3.27
C PRO A 152 28.02 10.69 -2.38
N LEU A 153 27.03 11.34 -3.01
CA LEU A 153 26.05 12.19 -2.33
C LEU A 153 25.12 11.37 -1.42
N LEU A 154 24.58 10.27 -1.95
CA LEU A 154 23.72 9.39 -1.20
C LEU A 154 24.50 8.64 -0.13
N GLY A 155 25.77 8.31 -0.38
CA GLY A 155 26.69 7.72 0.58
C GLY A 155 26.92 8.63 1.78
N GLU A 156 27.26 9.90 1.53
CA GLU A 156 27.41 10.90 2.60
C GLU A 156 26.09 11.11 3.34
N GLU A 157 24.99 11.30 2.61
CA GLU A 157 23.68 11.57 3.21
C GLU A 157 23.21 10.39 4.10
N VAL A 158 23.43 9.15 3.67
CA VAL A 158 23.05 7.97 4.44
C VAL A 158 23.91 7.80 5.70
N VAL A 159 25.13 8.34 5.73
CA VAL A 159 26.04 8.29 6.89
C VAL A 159 25.80 9.44 7.88
N SER A 160 25.75 10.68 7.40
CA SER A 160 25.73 11.90 8.24
C SER A 160 24.59 12.87 7.94
N GLY A 161 23.88 12.70 6.83
CA GLY A 161 22.86 13.64 6.33
C GLY A 161 21.55 13.74 7.11
N ALA A 162 20.68 14.67 6.73
CA ALA A 162 19.42 14.93 7.41
C ALA A 162 18.33 13.89 7.08
N ALA A 163 18.48 13.15 5.98
CA ALA A 163 17.49 12.21 5.45
C ALA A 163 18.09 10.82 5.11
N PRO A 164 18.64 10.07 6.09
CA PRO A 164 19.27 8.77 5.86
C PRO A 164 18.37 7.75 5.17
N GLY A 165 17.09 7.70 5.54
CA GLY A 165 16.15 6.73 4.97
C GLY A 165 15.95 6.92 3.47
N ALA A 166 15.74 8.15 3.01
CA ALA A 166 15.60 8.47 1.59
C ALA A 166 16.92 8.24 0.83
N ALA A 167 18.06 8.57 1.44
CA ALA A 167 19.37 8.27 0.87
C ALA A 167 19.60 6.76 0.72
N ALA A 168 19.23 5.96 1.73
CA ALA A 168 19.31 4.51 1.67
C ALA A 168 18.42 3.91 0.57
N VAL A 169 17.20 4.42 0.42
CA VAL A 169 16.33 4.05 -0.71
C VAL A 169 16.98 4.45 -2.03
N GLY A 170 17.51 5.67 -2.14
CA GLY A 170 18.27 6.12 -3.31
C GLY A 170 19.42 5.17 -3.65
N LEU A 171 20.22 4.76 -2.65
CA LEU A 171 21.30 3.79 -2.82
C LEU A 171 20.79 2.42 -3.31
N SER A 172 19.64 1.97 -2.81
CA SER A 172 19.00 0.73 -3.28
C SER A 172 18.50 0.83 -4.74
N LEU A 173 18.15 2.03 -5.20
CA LEU A 173 17.70 2.27 -6.56
C LEU A 173 18.85 2.35 -7.58
N LEU A 174 20.07 2.61 -7.13
CA LEU A 174 21.27 2.60 -7.97
C LEU A 174 21.63 1.21 -8.49
N ASP A 175 21.22 0.16 -7.78
CA ASP A 175 21.55 -1.24 -8.09
C ASP A 175 23.07 -1.43 -8.34
N HIS A 176 23.88 -0.81 -7.47
CA HIS A 176 25.33 -0.76 -7.61
C HIS A 176 26.00 -1.44 -6.40
N PRO A 177 27.04 -2.28 -6.58
CA PRO A 177 27.69 -3.00 -5.48
C PRO A 177 28.20 -2.09 -4.35
N ALA A 178 28.68 -0.90 -4.69
CA ALA A 178 29.16 0.07 -3.70
C ALA A 178 28.06 0.65 -2.80
N SER A 179 26.78 0.60 -3.22
CA SER A 179 25.64 1.01 -2.40
C SER A 179 25.55 0.20 -1.10
N ALA A 180 25.86 -1.10 -1.17
CA ALA A 180 25.93 -1.95 0.01
C ALA A 180 26.97 -1.41 1.01
N GLY A 181 28.17 -1.09 0.53
CA GLY A 181 29.25 -0.53 1.36
C GLY A 181 28.81 0.73 2.10
N ALA A 182 28.18 1.67 1.40
CA ALA A 182 27.66 2.90 1.97
C ALA A 182 26.56 2.66 3.04
N LEU A 183 25.60 1.77 2.78
CA LEU A 183 24.58 1.39 3.75
C LEU A 183 25.18 0.80 5.03
N PHE A 184 26.25 0.01 4.93
CA PHE A 184 26.92 -0.55 6.11
C PHE A 184 27.77 0.46 6.87
N GLN A 185 28.41 1.40 6.17
CA GLN A 185 29.06 2.53 6.84
C GLN A 185 28.04 3.36 7.62
N ALA A 186 26.85 3.57 7.04
CA ALA A 186 25.76 4.25 7.73
C ALA A 186 25.27 3.51 8.97
N VAL A 187 25.12 2.18 8.91
CA VAL A 187 24.78 1.36 10.08
C VAL A 187 25.83 1.52 11.19
N GLN A 188 27.11 1.54 10.84
CA GLN A 188 28.20 1.73 11.81
C GLN A 188 28.18 3.14 12.42
N ALA A 189 28.00 4.16 11.59
CA ALA A 189 28.01 5.55 12.03
C ALA A 189 26.78 5.92 12.87
N ARG A 190 25.60 5.39 12.53
CA ARG A 190 24.31 5.80 13.12
C ARG A 190 23.78 4.83 14.16
N GLY A 191 24.39 3.66 14.27
CA GLY A 191 23.87 2.57 15.09
C GLY A 191 22.76 1.80 14.39
N LEU A 192 22.64 0.54 14.79
CA LEU A 192 21.78 -0.43 14.14
C LEU A 192 20.28 -0.13 14.34
N GLU A 193 19.91 0.51 15.45
CA GLU A 193 18.52 0.91 15.72
C GLU A 193 18.02 1.96 14.73
N VAL A 194 18.79 3.02 14.49
CA VAL A 194 18.45 4.10 13.54
C VAL A 194 18.44 3.57 12.10
N ALA A 195 19.33 2.62 11.79
CA ALA A 195 19.43 2.05 10.46
C ALA A 195 18.35 1.01 10.13
N SER A 196 17.85 0.28 11.14
CA SER A 196 16.90 -0.82 10.98
C SER A 196 15.70 -0.49 10.09
N ALA A 197 15.15 0.73 10.23
CA ALA A 197 13.94 1.18 9.52
C ALA A 197 14.04 1.14 7.99
N TRP A 198 15.24 1.30 7.43
CA TRP A 198 15.47 1.36 5.98
C TRP A 198 16.44 0.28 5.49
N LEU A 199 17.21 -0.34 6.41
CA LEU A 199 18.23 -1.32 6.07
C LEU A 199 17.65 -2.58 5.42
N GLY A 200 16.56 -3.15 5.94
CA GLY A 200 16.01 -4.38 5.37
C GLY A 200 15.48 -4.20 3.95
N LEU A 201 14.79 -3.08 3.66
CA LEU A 201 14.33 -2.74 2.30
C LEU A 201 15.50 -2.47 1.35
N ALA A 202 16.52 -1.75 1.82
CA ALA A 202 17.68 -1.45 1.00
C ALA A 202 18.51 -2.71 0.70
N LEU A 203 18.69 -3.59 1.69
CA LEU A 203 19.42 -4.84 1.52
C LEU A 203 18.63 -5.88 0.70
N SER A 204 17.31 -5.97 0.86
CA SER A 204 16.48 -6.88 0.05
C SER A 204 16.56 -6.56 -1.44
N ARG A 205 16.74 -5.29 -1.79
CA ARG A 205 16.88 -4.86 -3.19
C ARG A 205 18.27 -5.09 -3.75
N LEU A 206 19.31 -4.96 -2.93
CA LEU A 206 20.68 -5.16 -3.38
C LEU A 206 21.00 -6.64 -3.60
N GLY A 207 20.49 -7.53 -2.73
CA GLY A 207 20.47 -8.98 -2.97
C GLY A 207 21.82 -9.66 -3.25
N SER A 208 22.93 -8.95 -3.08
CA SER A 208 24.22 -9.38 -3.61
C SER A 208 24.91 -10.36 -2.65
N PRO A 209 25.69 -11.34 -3.16
CA PRO A 209 26.41 -12.29 -2.31
C PRO A 209 27.30 -11.61 -1.25
N GLU A 210 27.86 -10.44 -1.56
CA GLU A 210 28.69 -9.65 -0.64
C GLU A 210 27.91 -9.11 0.57
N THR A 211 26.58 -9.03 0.48
CA THR A 211 25.71 -8.59 1.57
C THR A 211 25.23 -9.74 2.46
N ALA A 212 25.32 -11.00 2.01
CA ALA A 212 24.82 -12.18 2.74
C ALA A 212 25.44 -12.32 4.15
N PRO A 213 26.78 -12.22 4.36
CA PRO A 213 27.36 -12.34 5.70
C PRO A 213 26.79 -11.32 6.70
N ARG A 214 26.32 -10.18 6.19
CA ARG A 214 25.82 -9.06 6.98
C ARG A 214 24.34 -9.23 7.31
N VAL A 215 23.53 -9.73 6.38
CA VAL A 215 22.16 -10.18 6.67
C VAL A 215 22.16 -11.32 7.68
N GLY A 216 23.12 -12.25 7.59
CA GLY A 216 23.31 -13.29 8.61
C GLY A 216 23.58 -12.73 10.02
N ARG A 217 24.27 -11.59 10.14
CA ARG A 217 24.43 -10.90 11.44
C ARG A 217 23.12 -10.29 11.94
N LEU A 218 22.31 -9.69 11.06
CA LEU A 218 21.00 -9.17 11.42
C LEU A 218 20.08 -10.30 11.92
N ALA A 219 20.10 -11.45 11.27
CA ALA A 219 19.33 -12.63 11.65
C ALA A 219 19.71 -13.19 13.03
N ARG A 220 20.94 -12.93 13.50
CA ARG A 220 21.44 -13.32 14.84
C ARG A 220 21.33 -12.21 15.88
N SER A 221 20.81 -11.04 15.52
CA SER A 221 20.68 -9.91 16.43
C SER A 221 19.71 -10.22 17.57
N PRO A 222 19.93 -9.72 18.80
CA PRO A 222 18.96 -9.84 19.89
C PRO A 222 17.66 -9.05 19.64
N GLY A 223 17.70 -7.99 18.82
CA GLY A 223 16.52 -7.17 18.50
C GLY A 223 15.57 -7.86 17.51
N VAL A 224 14.28 -7.93 17.85
CA VAL A 224 13.24 -8.59 17.02
C VAL A 224 13.10 -7.88 15.67
N GLU A 225 13.14 -6.55 15.67
CA GLU A 225 13.04 -5.70 14.50
C GLU A 225 14.13 -6.02 13.48
N LEU A 226 15.35 -6.26 13.96
CA LEU A 226 16.50 -6.56 13.12
C LEU A 226 16.42 -7.94 12.49
N ARG A 227 15.88 -8.92 13.23
CA ARG A 227 15.60 -10.24 12.69
C ARG A 227 14.44 -10.21 11.71
N VAL A 228 13.44 -9.35 11.90
CA VAL A 228 12.38 -9.08 10.91
C VAL A 228 12.99 -8.55 9.61
N GLU A 229 13.87 -7.55 9.69
CA GLU A 229 14.51 -7.01 8.49
C GLU A 229 15.45 -8.02 7.81
N ALA A 230 16.13 -8.88 8.59
CA ALA A 230 16.90 -9.99 8.04
C ALA A 230 16.01 -10.99 7.29
N ALA A 231 14.87 -11.36 7.87
CA ALA A 231 13.90 -12.26 7.25
C ALA A 231 13.31 -11.65 5.97
N ARG A 232 13.06 -10.34 5.92
CA ARG A 232 12.64 -9.62 4.70
C ARG A 232 13.72 -9.61 3.63
N ALA A 233 14.97 -9.36 4.02
CA ALA A 233 16.09 -9.27 3.11
C ALA A 233 16.32 -10.56 2.30
N LEU A 234 15.91 -11.73 2.83
CA LEU A 234 16.01 -13.02 2.14
C LEU A 234 15.45 -13.01 0.72
N GLU A 235 14.42 -12.19 0.44
CA GLU A 235 13.80 -12.17 -0.89
C GLU A 235 14.72 -11.66 -2.02
N GLY A 236 15.80 -10.97 -1.64
CA GLY A 236 16.80 -10.45 -2.58
C GLY A 236 17.88 -11.44 -2.95
N PHE A 237 18.02 -12.56 -2.21
CA PHE A 237 19.14 -13.47 -2.36
C PHE A 237 18.80 -14.65 -3.28
N GLY A 238 19.82 -15.15 -3.97
CA GLY A 238 19.73 -16.37 -4.76
C GLY A 238 19.69 -17.63 -3.88
N SER A 239 19.42 -18.78 -4.51
CA SER A 239 19.36 -20.07 -3.82
C SER A 239 20.68 -20.49 -3.18
N ALA A 240 21.83 -19.97 -3.65
CA ALA A 240 23.15 -20.32 -3.13
C ALA A 240 23.39 -19.72 -1.72
N GLU A 241 22.92 -18.51 -1.46
CA GLU A 241 23.16 -17.81 -0.19
C GLU A 241 22.11 -18.12 0.88
N LEU A 242 20.93 -18.59 0.47
CA LEU A 242 19.79 -18.81 1.37
C LEU A 242 20.07 -19.80 2.51
N PRO A 243 20.79 -20.94 2.35
CA PRO A 243 21.01 -21.89 3.45
C PRO A 243 21.65 -21.23 4.69
N ASP A 244 22.75 -20.49 4.48
CA ASP A 244 23.49 -19.81 5.55
C ASP A 244 22.68 -18.69 6.23
N LEU A 245 21.79 -18.05 5.47
CA LEU A 245 20.89 -17.01 5.96
C LEU A 245 19.69 -17.58 6.72
N LEU A 246 19.22 -18.76 6.33
CA LEU A 246 18.08 -19.43 6.94
C LEU A 246 18.45 -20.10 8.26
N ASP A 247 19.66 -20.63 8.39
CA ASP A 247 20.18 -21.28 9.61
C ASP A 247 19.86 -20.52 10.92
N PRO A 248 20.19 -19.22 11.06
CA PRO A 248 19.85 -18.47 12.27
C PRO A 248 18.33 -18.28 12.46
N LEU A 249 17.55 -18.21 11.38
CA LEU A 249 16.11 -17.99 11.41
C LEU A 249 15.31 -19.30 11.63
N MET A 250 15.92 -20.48 11.41
CA MET A 250 15.25 -21.77 11.65
C MET A 250 14.82 -21.96 13.11
N LYS A 251 15.58 -21.40 14.04
CA LYS A 251 15.33 -21.48 15.48
C LYS A 251 14.38 -20.39 15.98
N GLU A 252 13.95 -19.48 15.12
CA GLU A 252 13.13 -18.33 15.50
C GLU A 252 11.79 -18.74 16.13
N ARG A 253 11.39 -18.04 17.18
CA ARG A 253 10.16 -18.25 17.95
C ARG A 253 9.20 -17.08 17.81
N GLU A 254 9.70 -15.88 17.51
CA GLU A 254 8.87 -14.70 17.38
C GLU A 254 7.96 -14.78 16.17
N THR A 255 6.65 -14.65 16.43
CA THR A 255 5.60 -14.82 15.41
C THR A 255 5.79 -13.85 14.24
N VAL A 256 6.17 -12.60 14.53
CA VAL A 256 6.39 -11.56 13.51
C VAL A 256 7.59 -11.87 12.61
N VAL A 257 8.68 -12.39 13.16
CA VAL A 257 9.87 -12.77 12.37
C VAL A 257 9.55 -13.99 11.51
N ARG A 258 8.88 -15.01 12.07
CA ARG A 258 8.45 -16.21 11.34
C ARG A 258 7.50 -15.86 10.19
N LEU A 259 6.55 -14.95 10.42
CA LEU A 259 5.63 -14.46 9.39
C LEU A 259 6.40 -13.85 8.21
N HIS A 260 7.36 -12.97 8.48
CA HIS A 260 8.19 -12.36 7.45
C HIS A 260 9.12 -13.37 6.77
N LEU A 261 9.68 -14.33 7.52
CA LEU A 261 10.47 -15.42 6.97
C LEU A 261 9.68 -16.22 5.94
N PHE A 262 8.49 -16.72 6.26
CA PHE A 262 7.68 -17.46 5.31
C PHE A 262 7.19 -16.60 4.14
N THR A 263 6.93 -15.31 4.38
CA THR A 263 6.55 -14.38 3.30
C THR A 263 7.68 -14.19 2.29
N SER A 264 8.93 -14.10 2.77
CA SER A 264 10.11 -14.00 1.92
C SER A 264 10.42 -15.32 1.23
N LEU A 265 10.32 -16.45 1.94
CA LEU A 265 10.42 -17.80 1.35
C LEU A 265 9.37 -18.02 0.28
N ALA A 266 8.17 -17.45 0.43
CA ALA A 266 7.17 -17.45 -0.63
C ALA A 266 7.52 -16.56 -1.83
N ARG A 267 8.68 -15.90 -1.87
CA ARG A 267 9.12 -15.07 -3.00
C ARG A 267 10.42 -15.57 -3.63
N VAL A 268 11.12 -16.49 -2.97
CA VAL A 268 12.36 -17.10 -3.45
C VAL A 268 12.16 -18.60 -3.64
N ASP A 269 12.90 -19.17 -4.58
CA ASP A 269 12.96 -20.62 -4.71
C ASP A 269 13.85 -21.17 -3.59
N ALA A 270 13.21 -21.46 -2.45
CA ALA A 270 13.88 -21.92 -1.25
C ALA A 270 14.68 -23.21 -1.53
N PRO A 271 15.97 -23.28 -1.13
CA PRO A 271 16.74 -24.50 -1.24
C PRO A 271 16.08 -25.63 -0.45
N GLY A 272 15.83 -26.76 -1.11
CA GLY A 272 15.09 -27.88 -0.52
C GLY A 272 13.56 -27.70 -0.49
N GLY A 273 13.02 -26.67 -1.15
CA GLY A 273 11.61 -26.53 -1.49
C GLY A 273 10.65 -26.67 -0.31
N VAL A 274 9.67 -27.56 -0.47
CA VAL A 274 8.60 -27.83 0.50
C VAL A 274 9.14 -28.36 1.82
N ALA A 275 10.11 -29.27 1.79
CA ALA A 275 10.69 -29.88 2.97
C ALA A 275 11.29 -28.85 3.93
N THR A 276 11.89 -27.78 3.41
CA THR A 276 12.40 -26.66 4.22
C THR A 276 11.26 -25.90 4.88
N VAL A 277 10.21 -25.56 4.14
CA VAL A 277 9.04 -24.84 4.68
C VAL A 277 8.31 -25.69 5.73
N MET A 278 8.09 -26.97 5.47
CA MET A 278 7.44 -27.89 6.41
C MET A 278 8.25 -28.07 7.71
N ARG A 279 9.59 -28.16 7.61
CA ARG A 279 10.47 -28.25 8.79
C ARG A 279 10.45 -26.98 9.65
N LEU A 280 10.27 -25.83 9.00
CA LEU A 280 10.17 -24.55 9.69
C LEU A 280 8.83 -24.40 10.41
N MET A 281 7.75 -24.97 9.88
CA MET A 281 6.43 -24.95 10.51
C MET A 281 6.44 -25.74 11.83
N ARG A 282 5.78 -25.21 12.86
CA ARG A 282 5.71 -25.83 14.18
C ARG A 282 4.27 -26.13 14.58
N PRO A 283 4.03 -27.24 15.29
CA PRO A 283 2.76 -27.45 15.97
C PRO A 283 2.46 -26.25 16.88
N GLY A 284 1.28 -25.63 16.71
CA GLY A 284 0.87 -24.45 17.48
C GLY A 284 1.30 -23.10 16.91
N ASP A 285 1.90 -23.05 15.70
CA ASP A 285 2.11 -21.78 15.00
C ASP A 285 0.79 -20.99 14.86
N HIS A 286 0.87 -19.67 15.05
CA HIS A 286 -0.26 -18.78 14.82
C HIS A 286 -0.78 -18.94 13.39
N SER A 287 -2.10 -18.86 13.20
CA SER A 287 -2.75 -19.08 11.89
C SER A 287 -2.16 -18.22 10.76
N ALA A 288 -1.75 -16.97 11.05
CA ALA A 288 -1.07 -16.11 10.09
C ALA A 288 0.27 -16.68 9.58
N VAL A 289 1.06 -17.32 10.46
CA VAL A 289 2.33 -17.98 10.11
C VAL A 289 2.07 -19.20 9.24
N ARG A 290 1.07 -20.02 9.61
CA ARG A 290 0.65 -21.18 8.81
C ARG A 290 0.16 -20.78 7.42
N VAL A 291 -0.65 -19.71 7.32
CA VAL A 291 -1.08 -19.14 6.04
C VAL A 291 0.11 -18.68 5.19
N ALA A 292 1.09 -18.00 5.78
CA ALA A 292 2.29 -17.59 5.05
C ALA A 292 3.10 -18.81 4.55
N ALA A 293 3.19 -19.86 5.36
CA ALA A 293 3.86 -21.11 4.97
C ALA A 293 3.12 -21.84 3.84
N ILE A 294 1.77 -21.94 3.90
CA ILE A 294 0.95 -22.49 2.80
C ILE A 294 1.18 -21.71 1.50
N LYS A 295 1.26 -20.37 1.58
CA LYS A 295 1.57 -19.52 0.42
C LYS A 295 2.97 -19.75 -0.14
N ALA A 296 3.94 -20.10 0.70
CA ALA A 296 5.29 -20.46 0.26
C ALA A 296 5.29 -21.81 -0.46
N ILE A 297 4.64 -22.82 0.14
CA ILE A 297 4.54 -24.19 -0.43
C ILE A 297 3.87 -24.18 -1.81
N ARG A 298 2.81 -23.37 -1.98
CA ARG A 298 2.12 -23.17 -3.26
C ARG A 298 3.04 -22.84 -4.44
N ARG A 299 4.23 -22.25 -4.23
CA ARG A 299 5.11 -21.85 -5.34
C ARG A 299 6.09 -22.93 -5.77
N VAL A 300 6.35 -23.92 -4.92
CA VAL A 300 7.30 -25.00 -5.24
C VAL A 300 6.68 -25.98 -6.25
N GLY A 301 5.41 -26.34 -6.05
CA GLY A 301 4.62 -27.07 -7.03
C GLY A 301 5.01 -28.53 -7.27
N ASP A 302 5.86 -29.12 -6.43
CA ASP A 302 6.16 -30.55 -6.47
C ASP A 302 5.02 -31.41 -5.86
N GLU A 303 5.11 -32.73 -6.01
CA GLU A 303 4.11 -33.66 -5.47
C GLU A 303 3.99 -33.58 -3.93
N GLU A 304 5.09 -33.25 -3.23
CA GLU A 304 5.08 -33.05 -1.78
C GLU A 304 4.25 -31.82 -1.39
N ALA A 305 4.36 -30.72 -2.16
CA ALA A 305 3.52 -29.53 -2.01
C ALA A 305 2.06 -29.90 -2.20
N ILE A 306 1.73 -30.63 -3.27
CA ILE A 306 0.35 -31.01 -3.59
C ILE A 306 -0.25 -31.87 -2.48
N ALA A 307 0.50 -32.87 -1.99
CA ALA A 307 0.05 -33.72 -0.88
C ALA A 307 -0.21 -32.91 0.39
N PHE A 308 0.69 -31.98 0.74
CA PHE A 308 0.50 -31.09 1.89
C PHE A 308 -0.72 -30.18 1.72
N LEU A 309 -0.90 -29.58 0.53
CA LEU A 309 -2.05 -28.71 0.27
C LEU A 309 -3.37 -29.50 0.37
N ASP A 310 -3.41 -30.74 -0.09
CA ASP A 310 -4.58 -31.63 0.03
C ASP A 310 -4.93 -31.94 1.50
N GLU A 311 -3.92 -32.21 2.33
CA GLU A 311 -4.09 -32.39 3.78
C GLU A 311 -4.68 -31.12 4.42
N VAL A 312 -4.11 -29.94 4.11
CA VAL A 312 -4.57 -28.65 4.66
C VAL A 312 -5.98 -28.31 4.17
N LEU A 313 -6.31 -28.65 2.93
CA LEU A 313 -7.64 -28.44 2.35
C LEU A 313 -8.74 -29.19 3.12
N THR A 314 -8.37 -30.30 3.76
CA THR A 314 -9.25 -31.13 4.58
C THR A 314 -9.25 -30.73 6.06
N THR A 315 -8.06 -30.57 6.65
CA THR A 315 -7.87 -30.44 8.11
C THR A 315 -7.72 -29.00 8.60
N GLY A 316 -7.42 -28.06 7.70
CA GLY A 316 -7.10 -26.67 8.05
C GLY A 316 -8.30 -25.86 8.55
N THR A 317 -8.01 -24.69 9.11
CA THR A 317 -9.03 -23.66 9.38
C THR A 317 -9.61 -23.11 8.06
N PRO A 318 -10.78 -22.45 8.06
CA PRO A 318 -11.39 -21.93 6.83
C PRO A 318 -10.48 -21.02 5.99
N ILE A 319 -9.58 -20.26 6.63
CA ILE A 319 -8.61 -19.43 5.92
C ILE A 319 -7.47 -20.27 5.33
N GLU A 320 -6.94 -21.24 6.07
CA GLU A 320 -5.89 -22.15 5.58
C GLU A 320 -6.40 -23.01 4.42
N GLN A 321 -7.64 -23.51 4.51
CA GLN A 321 -8.30 -24.24 3.43
C GLN A 321 -8.49 -23.37 2.18
N ALA A 322 -8.82 -22.09 2.35
CA ALA A 322 -8.93 -21.17 1.22
C ALA A 322 -7.57 -20.96 0.55
N GLU A 323 -6.50 -20.75 1.32
CA GLU A 323 -5.15 -20.60 0.76
C GLU A 323 -4.64 -21.90 0.11
N ALA A 324 -4.97 -23.06 0.69
CA ALA A 324 -4.66 -24.36 0.10
C ALA A 324 -5.40 -24.58 -1.22
N LEU A 325 -6.71 -24.25 -1.28
CA LEU A 325 -7.48 -24.32 -2.52
C LEU A 325 -6.91 -23.40 -3.59
N GLU A 326 -6.56 -22.16 -3.23
CA GLU A 326 -5.91 -21.23 -4.16
C GLU A 326 -4.58 -21.80 -4.65
N GLY A 327 -3.82 -22.47 -3.78
CA GLY A 327 -2.60 -23.19 -4.16
C GLY A 327 -2.82 -24.29 -5.18
N MET A 328 -3.80 -25.17 -4.94
CA MET A 328 -4.15 -26.25 -5.86
C MET A 328 -4.55 -25.71 -7.25
N VAL A 329 -5.34 -24.63 -7.29
CA VAL A 329 -5.73 -23.97 -8.55
C VAL A 329 -4.52 -23.33 -9.25
N CYS A 330 -3.66 -22.60 -8.51
CA CYS A 330 -2.48 -21.94 -9.08
C CYS A 330 -1.46 -22.94 -9.65
N LEU A 331 -1.35 -24.12 -9.03
CA LEU A 331 -0.48 -25.20 -9.49
C LEU A 331 -1.11 -26.02 -10.63
N ALA A 332 -2.28 -25.62 -11.13
CA ALA A 332 -3.02 -26.33 -12.17
C ALA A 332 -3.26 -27.82 -11.84
N VAL A 333 -3.42 -28.15 -10.55
CA VAL A 333 -3.80 -29.50 -10.12
C VAL A 333 -5.18 -29.82 -10.71
N ASP A 334 -5.36 -31.06 -11.15
CA ASP A 334 -6.62 -31.55 -11.73
C ASP A 334 -7.83 -31.08 -10.89
N PRO A 335 -8.78 -30.32 -11.48
CA PRO A 335 -9.99 -29.89 -10.82
C PRO A 335 -10.74 -30.97 -10.07
N ALA A 336 -10.71 -32.22 -10.55
CA ALA A 336 -11.37 -33.34 -9.87
C ALA A 336 -10.94 -33.49 -8.40
N ARG A 337 -9.69 -33.15 -8.06
CA ARG A 337 -9.15 -33.26 -6.69
C ARG A 337 -9.74 -32.22 -5.74
N TRP A 338 -10.03 -31.01 -6.21
CA TRP A 338 -10.39 -29.89 -5.33
C TRP A 338 -11.82 -29.35 -5.55
N LEU A 339 -12.53 -29.77 -6.62
CA LEU A 339 -13.83 -29.21 -6.99
C LEU A 339 -14.91 -29.40 -5.92
N ALA A 340 -14.93 -30.56 -5.25
CA ALA A 340 -15.84 -30.82 -4.13
C ALA A 340 -15.63 -29.81 -3.00
N ARG A 341 -14.37 -29.50 -2.67
CA ARG A 341 -14.05 -28.50 -1.65
C ARG A 341 -14.35 -27.08 -2.12
N ALA A 342 -14.07 -26.74 -3.38
CA ALA A 342 -14.42 -25.44 -3.95
C ALA A 342 -15.93 -25.16 -3.81
N ARG A 343 -16.78 -26.14 -4.10
CA ARG A 343 -18.24 -26.07 -3.89
C ARG A 343 -18.62 -25.81 -2.44
N GLN A 344 -17.97 -26.49 -1.50
CA GLN A 344 -18.22 -26.29 -0.08
C GLN A 344 -17.78 -24.89 0.38
N LEU A 345 -16.58 -24.45 0.00
CA LEU A 345 -16.06 -23.13 0.38
C LEU A 345 -16.86 -21.99 -0.26
N ALA A 346 -17.34 -22.17 -1.50
CA ALA A 346 -18.26 -21.24 -2.17
C ALA A 346 -19.64 -21.12 -1.49
N GLY A 347 -20.00 -22.05 -0.60
CA GLY A 347 -21.18 -21.96 0.26
C GLY A 347 -20.90 -21.43 1.67
N SER A 348 -19.65 -21.11 2.00
CA SER A 348 -19.24 -20.71 3.34
C SER A 348 -19.67 -19.28 3.69
N ASN A 349 -20.00 -19.05 4.96
CA ASN A 349 -20.18 -17.70 5.51
C ASN A 349 -18.85 -16.98 5.79
N HIS A 350 -17.72 -17.69 5.73
CA HIS A 350 -16.39 -17.09 5.88
C HIS A 350 -15.96 -16.42 4.58
N GLY A 351 -15.79 -15.10 4.59
CA GLY A 351 -15.64 -14.31 3.36
C GLY A 351 -14.48 -14.71 2.44
N ARG A 352 -13.30 -15.05 2.99
CA ARG A 352 -12.16 -15.54 2.19
C ARG A 352 -12.44 -16.90 1.56
N SER A 353 -13.12 -17.79 2.28
CA SER A 353 -13.50 -19.12 1.79
C SER A 353 -14.53 -19.02 0.67
N LEU A 354 -15.55 -18.17 0.84
CA LEU A 354 -16.53 -17.85 -0.20
C LEU A 354 -15.85 -17.36 -1.47
N LEU A 355 -14.99 -16.34 -1.33
CA LEU A 355 -14.28 -15.73 -2.47
C LEU A 355 -13.41 -16.75 -3.21
N VAL A 356 -12.55 -17.48 -2.50
CA VAL A 356 -11.66 -18.45 -3.16
C VAL A 356 -12.44 -19.62 -3.73
N GLY A 357 -13.47 -20.10 -3.04
CA GLY A 357 -14.35 -21.14 -3.55
C GLY A 357 -15.00 -20.73 -4.88
N LEU A 358 -15.55 -19.53 -4.96
CA LEU A 358 -16.13 -19.00 -6.21
C LEU A 358 -15.07 -18.82 -7.31
N LEU A 359 -13.88 -18.28 -6.99
CA LEU A 359 -12.78 -18.16 -7.96
C LEU A 359 -12.32 -19.52 -8.48
N ALA A 360 -12.18 -20.52 -7.61
CA ALA A 360 -11.84 -21.88 -8.01
C ALA A 360 -12.91 -22.48 -8.93
N LEU A 361 -14.20 -22.24 -8.64
CA LEU A 361 -15.29 -22.63 -9.54
C LEU A 361 -15.22 -21.91 -10.88
N THR A 362 -14.80 -20.64 -10.97
CA THR A 362 -14.64 -19.98 -12.28
C THR A 362 -13.62 -20.68 -13.18
N VAL A 363 -12.65 -21.39 -12.59
CA VAL A 363 -11.63 -22.16 -13.33
C VAL A 363 -12.10 -23.59 -13.60
N GLY A 364 -12.64 -24.29 -12.59
CA GLY A 364 -12.97 -25.73 -12.70
C GLY A 364 -14.40 -26.04 -13.12
N ALA A 365 -15.35 -25.10 -12.99
CA ALA A 365 -16.76 -25.27 -13.30
C ALA A 365 -17.47 -23.90 -13.54
N PRO A 366 -17.15 -23.17 -14.63
CA PRO A 366 -17.59 -21.79 -14.84
C PRO A 366 -19.11 -21.63 -14.84
N GLU A 367 -19.86 -22.55 -15.43
CA GLU A 367 -21.33 -22.50 -15.42
C GLU A 367 -21.92 -22.62 -14.01
N GLU A 368 -21.34 -23.47 -13.16
CA GLU A 368 -21.73 -23.56 -11.76
C GLU A 368 -21.36 -22.29 -10.99
N ALA A 369 -20.19 -21.70 -11.27
CA ALA A 369 -19.80 -20.42 -10.69
C ALA A 369 -20.78 -19.31 -11.08
N SER A 370 -21.12 -19.20 -12.36
CA SER A 370 -22.08 -18.24 -12.91
C SER A 370 -23.43 -18.34 -12.19
N ARG A 371 -23.99 -19.55 -12.10
CA ARG A 371 -25.25 -19.82 -11.40
C ARG A 371 -25.19 -19.42 -9.93
N ARG A 372 -24.16 -19.84 -9.18
CA ARG A 372 -24.02 -19.50 -7.75
C ARG A 372 -23.84 -18.01 -7.50
N ILE A 373 -23.08 -17.33 -8.35
CA ILE A 373 -22.92 -15.86 -8.27
C ILE A 373 -24.27 -15.20 -8.52
N GLY A 374 -25.02 -15.67 -9.53
CA GLY A 374 -26.39 -15.19 -9.81
C GLY A 374 -27.35 -15.40 -8.63
N GLU A 375 -27.31 -16.56 -7.98
CA GLU A 375 -28.10 -16.87 -6.77
C GLU A 375 -27.77 -15.86 -5.65
N ILE A 376 -26.48 -15.64 -5.34
CA ILE A 376 -26.05 -14.69 -4.29
C ILE A 376 -26.47 -13.25 -4.62
N LEU A 377 -26.32 -12.83 -5.89
CA LEU A 377 -26.70 -11.49 -6.34
C LEU A 377 -28.21 -11.29 -6.47
N SER A 378 -29.01 -12.36 -6.40
CA SER A 378 -30.48 -12.28 -6.35
C SER A 378 -31.03 -12.16 -4.93
N GLU A 379 -30.22 -12.45 -3.90
CA GLU A 379 -30.54 -12.18 -2.50
C GLU A 379 -30.55 -10.68 -2.20
N LEU A 380 -31.11 -10.24 -1.06
CA LEU A 380 -30.98 -8.83 -0.65
C LEU A 380 -29.51 -8.40 -0.55
N PRO A 381 -29.16 -7.14 -0.89
CA PRO A 381 -27.79 -6.63 -0.80
C PRO A 381 -27.13 -6.95 0.54
N SER A 382 -26.00 -7.64 0.50
CA SER A 382 -25.24 -8.08 1.68
C SER A 382 -23.72 -8.04 1.41
N ASP A 383 -22.90 -8.24 2.45
CA ASP A 383 -21.44 -8.33 2.30
C ASP A 383 -21.00 -9.44 1.30
N ARG A 384 -21.86 -10.44 1.07
CA ARG A 384 -21.63 -11.51 0.10
C ARG A 384 -21.69 -11.02 -1.35
N TRP A 385 -22.48 -9.97 -1.64
CA TRP A 385 -22.52 -9.39 -2.99
C TRP A 385 -21.15 -8.91 -3.43
N PHE A 386 -20.40 -8.26 -2.53
CA PHE A 386 -19.03 -7.82 -2.81
C PHE A 386 -18.12 -8.98 -3.19
N LEU A 387 -18.19 -10.05 -2.42
CA LEU A 387 -17.34 -11.22 -2.62
C LEU A 387 -17.76 -12.02 -3.87
N ALA A 388 -19.05 -12.02 -4.23
CA ALA A 388 -19.58 -12.71 -5.40
C ALA A 388 -19.38 -11.92 -6.70
N ALA A 389 -19.40 -10.59 -6.65
CA ALA A 389 -19.15 -9.75 -7.82
C ALA A 389 -17.68 -9.81 -8.28
N TYR A 390 -16.73 -10.05 -7.36
CA TYR A 390 -15.30 -10.09 -7.70
C TYR A 390 -14.91 -11.22 -8.68
N PRO A 391 -15.36 -12.49 -8.50
CA PRO A 391 -15.14 -13.57 -9.46
C PRO A 391 -15.65 -13.32 -10.88
N LEU A 392 -16.65 -12.45 -11.07
CA LEU A 392 -17.13 -12.09 -12.42
C LEU A 392 -16.02 -11.48 -13.30
N ARG A 393 -14.93 -10.97 -12.71
CA ARG A 393 -13.74 -10.49 -13.43
C ARG A 393 -12.94 -11.60 -14.15
N TYR A 394 -13.18 -12.85 -13.80
CA TYR A 394 -12.42 -14.02 -14.28
C TYR A 394 -13.32 -15.07 -14.92
N LEU A 395 -14.64 -14.94 -14.74
CA LEU A 395 -15.62 -15.86 -15.29
C LEU A 395 -15.72 -15.68 -16.81
N LYS A 396 -15.28 -16.68 -17.58
CA LYS A 396 -15.46 -16.70 -19.03
C LYS A 396 -16.68 -17.56 -19.37
N SER A 397 -17.84 -16.94 -19.37
CA SER A 397 -19.12 -17.54 -19.76
C SER A 397 -19.91 -16.52 -20.58
N ASP A 398 -20.67 -16.98 -21.57
CA ASP A 398 -21.59 -16.19 -22.39
C ASP A 398 -22.64 -15.43 -21.55
N GLN A 399 -22.90 -15.89 -20.33
CA GLN A 399 -23.82 -15.25 -19.38
C GLN A 399 -23.18 -14.11 -18.57
N THR A 400 -21.85 -13.93 -18.64
CA THR A 400 -21.10 -12.98 -17.79
C THR A 400 -21.46 -11.53 -18.12
N VAL A 401 -21.36 -11.12 -19.38
CA VAL A 401 -21.73 -9.76 -19.82
C VAL A 401 -23.22 -9.47 -19.57
N PRO A 402 -24.19 -10.34 -19.92
CA PRO A 402 -25.59 -10.15 -19.56
C PRO A 402 -25.83 -9.97 -18.05
N ALA A 403 -25.16 -10.77 -17.21
CA ALA A 403 -25.26 -10.65 -15.76
C ALA A 403 -24.69 -9.31 -15.27
N LEU A 404 -23.51 -8.91 -15.76
CA LEU A 404 -22.89 -7.64 -15.42
C LEU A 404 -23.72 -6.44 -15.89
N ARG A 405 -24.40 -6.53 -17.04
CA ARG A 405 -25.30 -5.48 -17.56
C ARG A 405 -26.52 -5.28 -16.67
N ARG A 406 -27.04 -6.36 -16.07
CA ARG A 406 -28.12 -6.28 -15.06
C ARG A 406 -27.59 -5.78 -13.72
N LEU A 407 -26.40 -6.21 -13.32
CA LEU A 407 -25.81 -5.86 -12.03
C LEU A 407 -25.44 -4.38 -11.95
N CYS A 408 -24.76 -3.81 -12.95
CA CYS A 408 -24.22 -2.45 -12.88
C CYS A 408 -25.28 -1.39 -12.52
N PRO A 409 -26.48 -1.36 -13.14
CA PRO A 409 -27.54 -0.44 -12.74
C PRO A 409 -28.10 -0.73 -11.33
N ALA A 410 -28.21 -2.02 -10.94
CA ALA A 410 -28.73 -2.41 -9.64
C ALA A 410 -27.81 -2.01 -8.47
N VAL A 411 -26.51 -1.88 -8.74
CA VAL A 411 -25.51 -1.44 -7.75
C VAL A 411 -25.10 0.02 -7.92
N ALA A 412 -25.75 0.78 -8.81
CA ALA A 412 -25.43 2.18 -9.04
C ALA A 412 -25.51 2.99 -7.73
N GLY A 413 -24.50 3.80 -7.45
CA GLY A 413 -24.46 4.53 -6.18
C GLY A 413 -23.89 3.75 -4.99
N THR A 414 -23.46 2.49 -5.17
CA THR A 414 -22.82 1.66 -4.13
C THR A 414 -21.36 1.33 -4.43
N ASP A 415 -20.54 0.98 -3.44
CA ASP A 415 -19.14 0.57 -3.67
C ASP A 415 -18.98 -0.62 -4.66
N LEU A 416 -20.06 -1.37 -4.93
CA LEU A 416 -20.06 -2.48 -5.88
C LEU A 416 -20.11 -2.04 -7.34
N GLU A 417 -20.58 -0.82 -7.61
CA GLU A 417 -20.67 -0.26 -8.96
C GLU A 417 -19.31 -0.30 -9.67
N GLU A 418 -18.25 0.13 -8.98
CA GLU A 418 -16.89 0.14 -9.51
C GLU A 418 -16.37 -1.27 -9.79
N ILE A 419 -16.74 -2.25 -8.96
CA ILE A 419 -16.32 -3.64 -9.13
C ILE A 419 -17.02 -4.25 -10.33
N ALA A 420 -18.33 -4.04 -10.47
CA ALA A 420 -19.13 -4.52 -11.59
C ALA A 420 -18.65 -3.90 -12.91
N VAL A 421 -18.37 -2.59 -12.92
CA VAL A 421 -17.79 -1.90 -14.07
C VAL A 421 -16.40 -2.44 -14.41
N SER A 422 -15.52 -2.61 -13.43
CA SER A 422 -14.18 -3.14 -13.66
C SER A 422 -14.21 -4.61 -14.12
N ALA A 423 -15.22 -5.39 -13.70
CA ALA A 423 -15.46 -6.71 -14.27
C ALA A 423 -15.88 -6.61 -15.73
N MET A 424 -16.87 -5.78 -16.06
CA MET A 424 -17.31 -5.57 -17.44
C MET A 424 -16.16 -5.14 -18.37
N CYS A 425 -15.26 -4.29 -17.88
CA CYS A 425 -14.07 -3.85 -18.61
C CYS A 425 -13.09 -4.98 -18.98
N ARG A 426 -13.14 -6.13 -18.30
CA ARG A 426 -12.34 -7.31 -18.69
C ARG A 426 -12.97 -8.14 -19.79
N HIS A 427 -14.23 -7.88 -20.11
CA HIS A 427 -15.01 -8.56 -21.14
C HIS A 427 -15.26 -7.66 -22.35
N LEU A 428 -14.43 -6.65 -22.61
CA LEU A 428 -14.62 -5.70 -23.72
C LEU A 428 -14.63 -6.34 -25.11
N THR A 429 -14.03 -7.52 -25.25
CA THR A 429 -14.07 -8.31 -26.49
C THR A 429 -15.39 -9.06 -26.68
N GLU A 430 -16.19 -9.19 -25.63
CA GLU A 430 -17.48 -9.89 -25.69
C GLU A 430 -18.59 -8.94 -26.20
N PRO A 431 -19.53 -9.43 -27.03
CA PRO A 431 -20.61 -8.61 -27.57
C PRO A 431 -21.44 -7.92 -26.48
N GLY A 432 -21.65 -6.61 -26.65
CA GLY A 432 -22.49 -5.80 -25.76
C GLY A 432 -21.80 -5.28 -24.50
N ALA A 433 -20.55 -5.65 -24.22
CA ALA A 433 -19.80 -5.10 -23.08
C ALA A 433 -19.53 -3.59 -23.23
N VAL A 434 -19.02 -3.18 -24.40
CA VAL A 434 -18.75 -1.76 -24.74
C VAL A 434 -20.04 -0.94 -24.67
N ALA A 435 -21.10 -1.40 -25.33
CA ALA A 435 -22.40 -0.74 -25.31
C ALA A 435 -22.95 -0.61 -23.88
N GLY A 436 -22.88 -1.69 -23.07
CA GLY A 436 -23.30 -1.66 -21.67
C GLY A 436 -22.50 -0.67 -20.83
N LEU A 437 -21.20 -0.51 -21.06
CA LEU A 437 -20.39 0.50 -20.37
C LEU A 437 -20.76 1.93 -20.79
N LEU A 438 -21.02 2.16 -22.08
CA LEU A 438 -21.45 3.47 -22.58
C LEU A 438 -22.85 3.87 -22.06
N GLU A 439 -23.74 2.90 -21.85
CA GLU A 439 -25.05 3.09 -21.22
C GLU A 439 -24.95 3.52 -19.74
N LEU A 440 -23.86 3.14 -19.06
CA LEU A 440 -23.58 3.55 -17.69
C LEU A 440 -22.97 4.95 -17.58
N ILE A 441 -22.48 5.54 -18.67
CA ILE A 441 -22.00 6.92 -18.68
C ILE A 441 -23.21 7.87 -18.77
N ARG A 442 -23.72 8.26 -17.61
CA ARG A 442 -24.85 9.19 -17.42
C ARG A 442 -24.42 10.36 -16.53
N PRO A 443 -25.13 11.51 -16.55
CA PRO A 443 -24.84 12.64 -15.67
C PRO A 443 -24.97 12.33 -14.17
N THR A 444 -25.65 11.24 -13.81
CA THR A 444 -25.81 10.78 -12.41
C THR A 444 -24.75 9.77 -11.99
N THR A 445 -23.92 9.29 -12.92
CA THR A 445 -22.91 8.26 -12.65
C THR A 445 -21.77 8.88 -11.87
N ARG A 446 -21.31 8.18 -10.83
CA ARG A 446 -20.24 8.70 -9.98
C ARG A 446 -18.97 8.91 -10.78
N GLU A 447 -18.31 10.04 -10.57
CA GLU A 447 -17.12 10.45 -11.33
C GLU A 447 -16.02 9.37 -11.36
N ALA A 448 -15.76 8.71 -10.23
CA ALA A 448 -14.77 7.63 -10.14
C ALA A 448 -15.10 6.46 -11.09
N VAL A 449 -16.38 6.12 -11.22
CA VAL A 449 -16.86 5.07 -12.12
C VAL A 449 -16.70 5.51 -13.57
N VAL A 450 -17.11 6.73 -13.92
CA VAL A 450 -16.91 7.27 -15.28
C VAL A 450 -15.43 7.28 -15.66
N ARG A 451 -14.54 7.78 -14.77
CA ARG A 451 -13.08 7.74 -14.95
C ARG A 451 -12.57 6.33 -15.20
N ARG A 452 -13.06 5.36 -14.44
CA ARG A 452 -12.66 3.95 -14.57
C ARG A 452 -13.08 3.36 -15.92
N ILE A 453 -14.36 3.51 -16.29
CA ILE A 453 -14.91 3.04 -17.57
C ILE A 453 -14.03 3.53 -18.71
N LEU A 454 -13.78 4.84 -18.72
CA LEU A 454 -13.09 5.53 -19.78
C LEU A 454 -11.60 5.17 -19.86
N ALA A 455 -10.93 5.03 -18.72
CA ALA A 455 -9.54 4.58 -18.68
C ALA A 455 -9.37 3.13 -19.17
N ASP A 456 -10.32 2.25 -18.84
CA ASP A 456 -10.27 0.86 -19.27
C ASP A 456 -10.68 0.70 -20.76
N LEU A 457 -11.67 1.46 -21.26
CA LEU A 457 -11.99 1.53 -22.69
C LEU A 457 -10.78 2.01 -23.50
N ALA A 458 -10.14 3.11 -23.08
CA ALA A 458 -8.93 3.62 -23.73
C ALA A 458 -7.77 2.61 -23.77
N ARG A 459 -7.68 1.72 -22.78
CA ARG A 459 -6.59 0.74 -22.68
C ARG A 459 -6.81 -0.52 -23.51
N HIS A 460 -8.05 -0.95 -23.68
CA HIS A 460 -8.37 -2.32 -24.09
C HIS A 460 -9.16 -2.41 -25.41
N LEU A 461 -9.70 -1.31 -25.92
CA LEU A 461 -10.39 -1.33 -27.21
C LEU A 461 -9.40 -1.59 -28.36
N THR A 462 -9.87 -2.34 -29.36
CA THR A 462 -9.12 -2.54 -30.59
C THR A 462 -9.16 -1.28 -31.47
N GLN A 463 -8.23 -1.16 -32.41
CA GLN A 463 -8.23 -0.06 -33.39
C GLN A 463 -9.53 0.01 -34.20
N GLU A 464 -10.21 -1.12 -34.39
CA GLU A 464 -11.48 -1.20 -35.11
C GLU A 464 -12.65 -0.65 -34.28
N GLN A 465 -12.65 -0.86 -32.96
CA GLN A 465 -13.71 -0.40 -32.07
C GLN A 465 -13.53 1.06 -31.63
N ALA A 466 -12.30 1.56 -31.59
CA ALA A 466 -11.98 2.90 -31.08
C ALA A 466 -12.77 4.04 -31.77
N PRO A 467 -12.94 4.08 -33.11
CA PRO A 467 -13.69 5.14 -33.79
C PRO A 467 -15.18 5.18 -33.41
N GLU A 468 -15.82 4.02 -33.25
CA GLU A 468 -17.23 3.92 -32.84
C GLU A 468 -17.40 4.45 -31.41
N VAL A 469 -16.51 4.05 -30.50
CA VAL A 469 -16.54 4.52 -29.12
C VAL A 469 -16.25 6.02 -29.05
N ALA A 470 -15.25 6.51 -29.80
CA ALA A 470 -14.94 7.94 -29.88
C ALA A 470 -16.15 8.76 -30.39
N ALA A 471 -16.88 8.25 -31.38
CA ALA A 471 -18.11 8.89 -31.86
C ALA A 471 -19.18 8.97 -30.76
N ALA A 472 -19.42 7.86 -30.02
CA ALA A 472 -20.36 7.85 -28.91
C ALA A 472 -19.96 8.77 -27.74
N LEU A 473 -18.65 8.91 -27.47
CA LEU A 473 -18.14 9.86 -26.49
C LEU A 473 -18.35 11.30 -26.95
N ARG A 474 -18.13 11.59 -28.24
CA ARG A 474 -18.33 12.91 -28.84
C ARG A 474 -19.78 13.37 -28.71
N GLU A 475 -20.74 12.47 -28.98
CA GLU A 475 -22.17 12.76 -28.84
C GLU A 475 -22.61 13.07 -27.40
N LYS A 476 -21.87 12.56 -26.40
CA LYS A 476 -22.14 12.80 -24.98
C LYS A 476 -21.48 14.07 -24.43
N LEU A 477 -20.55 14.67 -25.15
CA LEU A 477 -19.81 15.86 -24.70
C LEU A 477 -20.61 17.14 -24.98
N ASP A 478 -20.84 17.94 -23.94
CA ASP A 478 -21.41 19.28 -24.01
C ASP A 478 -20.45 20.26 -23.29
N PRO A 479 -20.02 21.37 -23.93
CA PRO A 479 -19.20 22.41 -23.28
C PRO A 479 -19.77 22.97 -21.97
N ARG A 480 -21.07 22.83 -21.73
CA ARG A 480 -21.77 23.25 -20.49
C ARG A 480 -21.72 22.18 -19.39
N MET A 481 -21.25 20.98 -19.69
CA MET A 481 -21.14 19.88 -18.73
C MET A 481 -20.15 20.24 -17.61
N PRO A 482 -20.44 19.89 -16.33
CA PRO A 482 -19.48 20.06 -15.24
C PRO A 482 -18.14 19.37 -15.54
N SER A 483 -17.04 19.99 -15.13
CA SER A 483 -15.69 19.47 -15.40
C SER A 483 -15.44 18.08 -14.81
N THR A 484 -16.15 17.71 -13.74
CA THR A 484 -16.11 16.37 -13.13
C THR A 484 -16.60 15.27 -14.08
N HIS A 485 -17.52 15.58 -14.99
CA HIS A 485 -18.07 14.63 -15.97
C HIS A 485 -17.42 14.80 -17.35
N ALA A 486 -17.20 16.04 -17.77
CA ALA A 486 -16.57 16.33 -19.07
C ALA A 486 -15.10 15.88 -19.09
N GLY A 487 -14.36 16.07 -17.99
CA GLY A 487 -12.93 15.82 -17.95
C GLY A 487 -12.53 14.39 -18.35
N PRO A 488 -13.10 13.36 -17.70
CA PRO A 488 -12.83 11.97 -18.08
C PRO A 488 -13.17 11.66 -19.54
N LEU A 489 -14.28 12.21 -20.06
CA LEU A 489 -14.73 12.01 -21.44
C LEU A 489 -13.76 12.63 -22.45
N LEU A 490 -13.26 13.84 -22.18
CA LEU A 490 -12.27 14.53 -23.03
C LEU A 490 -10.94 13.77 -23.10
N ILE A 491 -10.47 13.25 -21.96
CA ILE A 491 -9.24 12.46 -21.91
C ILE A 491 -9.39 11.18 -22.74
N ALA A 492 -10.53 10.48 -22.60
CA ALA A 492 -10.80 9.27 -23.36
C ALA A 492 -11.01 9.54 -24.85
N LEU A 493 -11.67 10.65 -25.20
CA LEU A 493 -11.77 11.09 -26.59
C LEU A 493 -10.39 11.36 -27.18
N GLY A 494 -9.47 11.96 -26.43
CA GLY A 494 -8.09 12.13 -26.89
C GLY A 494 -7.35 10.81 -27.08
N ALA A 495 -7.60 9.81 -26.24
CA ALA A 495 -6.96 8.51 -26.32
C ALA A 495 -7.51 7.60 -27.43
N LEU A 496 -8.82 7.68 -27.70
CA LEU A 496 -9.54 6.80 -28.64
C LEU A 496 -9.85 7.47 -29.98
N GLY A 497 -9.83 8.80 -30.01
CA GLY A 497 -10.22 9.61 -31.14
C GLY A 497 -9.16 9.68 -32.23
N THR A 498 -9.51 10.44 -33.26
CA THR A 498 -8.67 10.72 -34.42
C THR A 498 -8.29 12.21 -34.44
N PRO A 499 -7.36 12.66 -35.29
CA PRO A 499 -7.12 14.09 -35.53
C PRO A 499 -8.40 14.91 -35.78
N GLY A 500 -9.45 14.31 -36.36
CA GLY A 500 -10.76 14.95 -36.56
C GLY A 500 -11.51 15.30 -35.26
N ASP A 501 -11.08 14.78 -34.11
CA ASP A 501 -11.64 15.07 -32.79
C ASP A 501 -11.04 16.32 -32.13
N LEU A 502 -9.93 16.83 -32.66
CA LEU A 502 -9.26 18.01 -32.13
C LEU A 502 -10.20 19.23 -31.99
N PRO A 503 -11.08 19.57 -32.97
CA PRO A 503 -12.01 20.69 -32.80
C PRO A 503 -12.94 20.53 -31.59
N THR A 504 -13.37 19.30 -31.28
CA THR A 504 -14.19 19.02 -30.09
C THR A 504 -13.39 19.33 -28.83
N LEU A 505 -12.14 18.87 -28.72
CA LEU A 505 -11.29 19.15 -27.56
C LEU A 505 -10.99 20.64 -27.41
N VAL A 506 -10.69 21.33 -28.51
CA VAL A 506 -10.42 22.77 -28.54
C VAL A 506 -11.63 23.57 -28.06
N SER A 507 -12.86 23.12 -28.34
CA SER A 507 -14.08 23.79 -27.86
C SER A 507 -14.17 23.88 -26.33
N PHE A 508 -13.45 23.03 -25.59
CA PHE A 508 -13.38 23.04 -24.12
C PHE A 508 -12.22 23.88 -23.56
N ALA A 509 -11.39 24.51 -24.40
CA ALA A 509 -10.25 25.33 -23.96
C ALA A 509 -10.66 26.53 -23.07
N GLY A 510 -11.88 27.04 -23.24
CA GLY A 510 -12.44 28.10 -22.40
C GLY A 510 -13.27 27.62 -21.19
N SER A 511 -13.42 26.30 -21.01
CA SER A 511 -14.31 25.71 -20.01
C SER A 511 -13.60 25.42 -18.68
N ALA A 512 -14.36 25.04 -17.66
CA ALA A 512 -13.81 24.52 -16.41
C ALA A 512 -13.05 23.17 -16.58
N ALA A 513 -13.21 22.50 -17.74
CA ALA A 513 -12.57 21.23 -18.07
C ALA A 513 -11.28 21.40 -18.90
N VAL A 514 -10.76 22.63 -19.06
CA VAL A 514 -9.59 22.94 -19.91
C VAL A 514 -8.38 22.04 -19.66
N THR A 515 -8.05 21.70 -18.42
CA THR A 515 -6.90 20.82 -18.11
C THR A 515 -7.08 19.42 -18.69
N ALA A 516 -8.31 18.89 -18.68
CA ALA A 516 -8.62 17.59 -19.27
C ALA A 516 -8.70 17.66 -20.80
N ALA A 517 -9.17 18.78 -21.36
CA ALA A 517 -9.10 19.04 -22.79
C ALA A 517 -7.65 19.06 -23.29
N ILE A 518 -6.75 19.75 -22.58
CA ILE A 518 -5.30 19.76 -22.87
C ILE A 518 -4.74 18.34 -22.86
N GLN A 519 -5.06 17.54 -21.83
CA GLN A 519 -4.63 16.13 -21.78
C GLN A 519 -5.19 15.30 -22.94
N GLY A 520 -6.44 15.54 -23.34
CA GLY A 520 -7.01 14.93 -24.54
C GLY A 520 -6.24 15.32 -25.80
N MET A 521 -5.88 16.61 -25.97
CA MET A 521 -5.12 17.10 -27.13
C MET A 521 -3.72 16.49 -27.18
N GLU A 522 -3.08 16.37 -26.02
CA GLU A 522 -1.80 15.67 -25.86
C GLU A 522 -1.92 14.21 -26.33
N LEU A 523 -2.96 13.50 -25.89
CA LEU A 523 -3.16 12.08 -26.21
C LEU A 523 -3.50 11.83 -27.69
N LEU A 524 -4.10 12.80 -28.39
CA LEU A 524 -4.29 12.72 -29.85
C LEU A 524 -2.96 12.71 -30.61
N MET A 525 -1.88 13.22 -30.01
CA MET A 525 -0.55 13.34 -30.62
C MET A 525 -0.55 14.12 -31.95
N ASP A 526 -1.47 15.06 -32.10
CA ASP A 526 -1.58 15.90 -33.30
C ASP A 526 -0.87 17.24 -33.08
N PRO A 527 0.21 17.56 -33.84
CA PRO A 527 0.87 18.86 -33.80
C PRO A 527 -0.07 20.05 -34.06
N ALA A 528 -1.22 19.84 -34.71
CA ALA A 528 -2.22 20.88 -34.93
C ALA A 528 -2.82 21.42 -33.61
N ALA A 529 -2.64 20.73 -32.48
CA ALA A 529 -2.99 21.26 -31.16
C ALA A 529 -2.06 22.40 -30.70
N GLY A 530 -0.87 22.54 -31.31
CA GLY A 530 0.19 23.47 -30.92
C GLY A 530 -0.27 24.92 -30.73
N PRO A 531 -0.94 25.56 -31.69
CA PRO A 531 -1.40 26.95 -31.56
C PRO A 531 -2.31 27.17 -30.35
N THR A 532 -3.26 26.27 -30.11
CA THR A 532 -4.16 26.33 -28.95
C THR A 532 -3.41 26.15 -27.64
N LEU A 533 -2.46 25.21 -27.58
CA LEU A 533 -1.62 24.98 -26.40
C LEU A 533 -0.71 26.18 -26.12
N ASP A 534 -0.13 26.80 -27.15
CA ASP A 534 0.66 28.02 -27.03
C ASP A 534 -0.15 29.19 -26.48
N ASP A 535 -1.39 29.35 -26.95
CA ASP A 535 -2.32 30.35 -26.42
C ASP A 535 -2.64 30.07 -24.94
N LEU A 536 -2.91 28.81 -24.58
CA LEU A 536 -3.16 28.42 -23.20
C LEU A 536 -1.94 28.62 -22.28
N VAL A 537 -0.71 28.48 -22.78
CA VAL A 537 0.48 28.83 -22.00
C VAL A 537 0.61 30.35 -21.81
N ARG A 538 0.25 31.15 -22.82
CA ARG A 538 0.35 32.61 -22.77
C ARG A 538 -0.73 33.27 -21.90
N VAL A 539 -1.98 32.88 -22.09
CA VAL A 539 -3.15 33.56 -21.50
C VAL A 539 -3.97 32.68 -20.55
N GLY A 540 -3.62 31.41 -20.41
CA GLY A 540 -4.34 30.47 -19.56
C GLY A 540 -4.15 30.72 -18.06
N ARG A 541 -5.13 30.27 -17.27
CA ARG A 541 -5.02 30.21 -15.81
C ARG A 541 -3.83 29.32 -15.42
N PRO A 542 -3.18 29.52 -14.24
CA PRO A 542 -1.96 28.80 -13.86
C PRO A 542 -2.00 27.28 -14.07
N GLY A 543 -3.08 26.61 -13.66
CA GLY A 543 -3.21 25.15 -13.85
C GLY A 543 -3.39 24.68 -15.31
N ALA A 544 -3.96 25.53 -16.18
CA ALA A 544 -4.06 25.25 -17.61
C ALA A 544 -2.74 25.55 -18.32
N ARG A 545 -2.05 26.62 -17.91
CA ARG A 545 -0.72 27.01 -18.38
C ARG A 545 0.31 25.90 -18.15
N ASP A 546 0.37 25.37 -16.92
CA ASP A 546 1.33 24.31 -16.58
C ASP A 546 1.04 23.03 -17.36
N ALA A 547 -0.24 22.63 -17.46
CA ALA A 547 -0.65 21.47 -18.22
C ALA A 547 -0.34 21.62 -19.72
N ALA A 548 -0.60 22.80 -20.30
CA ALA A 548 -0.31 23.08 -21.70
C ALA A 548 1.20 23.08 -21.98
N LEU A 549 2.03 23.58 -21.06
CA LEU A 549 3.48 23.53 -21.18
C LEU A 549 4.01 22.09 -21.18
N VAL A 550 3.49 21.25 -20.28
CA VAL A 550 3.84 19.81 -20.24
C VAL A 550 3.38 19.11 -21.52
N ALA A 551 2.19 19.43 -22.03
CA ALA A 551 1.68 18.87 -23.28
C ALA A 551 2.54 19.28 -24.50
N LEU A 552 2.90 20.56 -24.64
CA LEU A 552 3.81 21.04 -25.70
C LEU A 552 5.15 20.29 -25.66
N PHE A 553 5.71 20.09 -24.46
CA PHE A 553 6.96 19.35 -24.28
C PHE A 553 6.81 17.89 -24.73
N ARG A 554 5.73 17.21 -24.35
CA ARG A 554 5.46 15.80 -24.73
C ARG A 554 5.19 15.63 -26.22
N LEU A 555 4.57 16.62 -26.85
CA LEU A 555 4.37 16.67 -28.32
C LEU A 555 5.67 17.01 -29.07
N GLY A 556 6.76 17.37 -28.37
CA GLY A 556 8.04 17.71 -28.98
C GLY A 556 8.02 19.05 -29.72
N LEU A 557 7.14 19.97 -29.33
CA LEU A 557 7.02 21.28 -29.96
C LEU A 557 8.07 22.23 -29.42
N GLU A 558 8.81 22.91 -30.31
CA GLU A 558 9.92 23.81 -29.96
C GLU A 558 9.49 24.96 -29.03
N SER A 559 8.23 25.37 -29.11
CA SER A 559 7.67 26.43 -28.27
C SER A 559 7.74 26.11 -26.77
N ALA A 560 7.75 24.83 -26.38
CA ALA A 560 7.89 24.41 -24.98
C ALA A 560 9.17 24.95 -24.32
N GLY A 561 10.30 24.90 -25.05
CA GLY A 561 11.59 25.41 -24.56
C GLY A 561 11.59 26.93 -24.39
N SER A 562 10.96 27.65 -25.32
CA SER A 562 10.80 29.10 -25.24
C SER A 562 9.98 29.53 -24.02
N HIS A 563 8.87 28.83 -23.76
CA HIS A 563 8.00 29.09 -22.61
C HIS A 563 8.68 28.75 -21.27
N LEU A 564 9.42 27.64 -21.19
CA LEU A 564 10.16 27.26 -19.98
C LEU A 564 11.25 28.28 -19.64
N ASN A 565 12.01 28.72 -20.65
CA ASN A 565 13.02 29.77 -20.47
C ASN A 565 12.41 31.09 -19.99
N THR A 566 11.23 31.43 -20.50
CA THR A 566 10.49 32.63 -20.07
C THR A 566 10.01 32.51 -18.61
N LEU A 567 9.55 31.33 -18.19
CA LEU A 567 9.12 31.04 -16.82
C LEU A 567 10.28 31.07 -15.81
N MET A 568 11.43 30.50 -16.16
CA MET A 568 12.61 30.52 -15.30
C MET A 568 13.18 31.92 -15.08
N ARG A 569 12.97 32.84 -16.04
CA ARG A 569 13.42 34.24 -15.94
C ARG A 569 12.48 35.12 -15.12
N ALA A 570 11.27 34.66 -14.77
CA ALA A 570 10.33 35.41 -13.96
C ALA A 570 10.64 35.29 -12.46
N GLU A 571 10.59 36.41 -11.72
CA GLU A 571 10.79 36.43 -10.26
C GLU A 571 9.74 35.55 -9.55
N GLY A 572 10.19 34.67 -8.63
CA GLY A 572 9.34 33.70 -7.92
C GLY A 572 9.23 32.31 -8.58
N GLY A 573 10.01 32.04 -9.63
CA GLY A 573 9.95 30.82 -10.43
C GLY A 573 10.29 29.49 -9.75
N GLU A 574 10.90 29.48 -8.55
CA GLU A 574 11.32 28.22 -7.89
C GLU A 574 10.14 27.28 -7.59
N SER A 575 9.01 27.83 -7.13
CA SER A 575 7.77 27.07 -6.89
C SER A 575 7.06 26.69 -8.19
N ALA A 576 6.99 27.63 -9.15
CA ALA A 576 6.26 27.46 -10.39
C ALA A 576 6.90 26.45 -11.36
N VAL A 577 8.23 26.31 -11.31
CA VAL A 577 8.99 25.46 -12.24
C VAL A 577 9.29 24.07 -11.65
N ALA A 578 9.29 23.92 -10.32
CA ALA A 578 9.62 22.65 -9.65
C ALA A 578 8.71 21.48 -10.08
N ARG A 579 7.41 21.73 -10.22
CA ARG A 579 6.45 20.68 -10.61
C ARG A 579 6.63 20.23 -12.07
N PRO A 580 6.62 21.13 -13.09
CA PRO A 580 6.91 20.74 -14.46
C PRO A 580 8.26 20.04 -14.63
N LEU A 581 9.33 20.53 -13.97
CA LEU A 581 10.66 19.90 -14.03
C LEU A 581 10.66 18.48 -13.43
N THR A 582 9.97 18.27 -12.30
CA THR A 582 9.88 16.94 -11.68
C THR A 582 9.14 15.96 -12.58
N GLU A 583 8.03 16.39 -13.20
CA GLU A 583 7.27 15.57 -14.14
C GLU A 583 8.10 15.25 -15.40
N MET A 584 8.86 16.22 -15.94
CA MET A 584 9.79 16.02 -17.05
C MET A 584 10.93 15.06 -16.70
N ALA A 585 11.55 15.18 -15.52
CA ALA A 585 12.62 14.30 -15.06
C ALA A 585 12.15 12.84 -14.89
N LEU A 586 10.94 12.63 -14.35
CA LEU A 586 10.32 11.30 -14.25
C LEU A 586 10.08 10.67 -15.63
N LEU A 587 9.64 11.46 -16.63
CA LEU A 587 9.46 10.99 -18.00
C LEU A 587 10.76 10.50 -18.63
N VAL A 588 11.87 11.22 -18.42
CA VAL A 588 13.20 10.83 -18.90
C VAL A 588 13.67 9.49 -18.30
N ARG A 589 13.44 9.26 -17.00
CA ARG A 589 13.75 7.97 -16.35
C ARG A 589 12.91 6.81 -16.91
N CYS A 590 11.61 7.05 -17.12
CA CYS A 590 10.72 6.04 -17.69
C CYS A 590 11.12 5.67 -19.11
N SER A 591 11.49 6.67 -19.92
CA SER A 591 12.10 6.47 -21.23
C SER A 591 13.30 5.53 -21.11
N ALA A 592 14.28 5.83 -20.26
CA ALA A 592 15.48 5.01 -20.08
C ALA A 592 15.18 3.55 -19.65
N SER A 593 14.20 3.35 -18.75
CA SER A 593 13.76 2.00 -18.33
C SER A 593 13.05 1.23 -19.44
N VAL A 594 12.20 1.91 -20.23
CA VAL A 594 11.51 1.32 -21.39
C VAL A 594 12.52 0.98 -22.49
N SER A 595 13.54 1.81 -22.72
CA SER A 595 14.65 1.51 -23.65
C SER A 595 15.41 0.25 -23.24
N ARG A 596 15.69 0.06 -21.94
CA ARG A 596 16.34 -1.16 -21.43
C ARG A 596 15.49 -2.41 -21.66
N LEU A 597 14.18 -2.31 -21.43
CA LEU A 597 13.24 -3.42 -21.67
C LEU A 597 13.06 -3.73 -23.16
N ALA A 598 12.99 -2.71 -24.01
CA ALA A 598 12.89 -2.88 -25.46
C ALA A 598 14.18 -3.48 -26.05
N LEU A 599 15.35 -3.03 -25.56
CA LEU A 599 16.64 -3.61 -25.94
C LEU A 599 16.75 -5.05 -25.47
N LEU A 600 16.39 -5.35 -24.22
CA LEU A 600 16.37 -6.72 -23.69
C LEU A 600 15.43 -7.62 -24.50
N HIS A 601 14.22 -7.16 -24.81
CA HIS A 601 13.26 -7.90 -25.62
C HIS A 601 13.80 -8.17 -27.03
N ARG A 602 14.44 -7.17 -27.65
CA ARG A 602 15.10 -7.33 -28.95
C ARG A 602 16.25 -8.32 -28.87
N THR A 603 17.14 -8.22 -27.89
CA THR A 603 18.25 -9.17 -27.66
C THR A 603 17.74 -10.59 -27.41
N LEU A 604 16.65 -10.75 -26.66
CA LEU A 604 16.02 -12.05 -26.42
C LEU A 604 15.35 -12.60 -27.70
N THR A 605 14.67 -11.75 -28.47
CA THR A 605 14.03 -12.13 -29.74
C THR A 605 15.08 -12.46 -30.82
N ASP A 606 16.17 -11.71 -30.88
CA ASP A 606 17.27 -11.94 -31.81
C ASP A 606 18.05 -13.22 -31.43
N ARG A 607 18.31 -13.46 -30.14
CA ARG A 607 18.85 -14.75 -29.64
C ARG A 607 17.91 -15.93 -29.87
N ALA A 608 16.60 -15.73 -29.80
CA ALA A 608 15.62 -16.77 -30.13
C ALA A 608 15.53 -17.05 -31.64
N ARG A 609 16.05 -16.13 -32.47
CA ARG A 609 16.13 -16.26 -33.94
C ARG A 609 17.49 -16.69 -34.44
N GLU A 610 18.53 -16.67 -33.60
CA GLU A 610 19.83 -17.27 -33.92
C GLU A 610 19.66 -18.79 -34.02
N PRO A 611 19.92 -19.40 -35.19
CA PRO A 611 19.88 -20.84 -35.34
C PRO A 611 21.10 -21.43 -34.62
N SER A 612 20.94 -21.74 -33.34
CA SER A 612 21.84 -22.68 -32.67
C SER A 612 21.23 -24.08 -32.78
N ASP A 613 22.03 -25.08 -33.12
CA ASP A 613 21.64 -26.49 -33.30
C ASP A 613 20.92 -27.11 -32.07
N ARG A 614 20.87 -26.39 -30.94
CA ARG A 614 20.08 -26.74 -29.75
C ARG A 614 18.60 -26.33 -29.82
N GLY A 615 18.24 -25.32 -30.62
CA GLY A 615 16.86 -24.83 -30.72
C GLY A 615 15.93 -25.82 -31.43
N GLU A 616 16.41 -26.47 -32.49
CA GLU A 616 15.64 -27.48 -33.21
C GLU A 616 15.40 -28.75 -32.40
N ALA A 617 16.35 -29.15 -31.53
CA ALA A 617 16.19 -30.29 -30.63
C ALA A 617 15.06 -30.07 -29.60
N ILE A 618 14.93 -28.84 -29.06
CA ILE A 618 13.91 -28.49 -28.06
C ILE A 618 12.52 -28.34 -28.71
N VAL A 619 12.45 -27.81 -29.94
CA VAL A 619 11.17 -27.72 -30.67
C VAL A 619 10.69 -29.09 -31.12
N ALA A 620 11.59 -29.99 -31.53
CA ALA A 620 11.26 -31.38 -31.85
C ALA A 620 10.81 -32.19 -30.62
N GLU A 621 11.41 -31.94 -29.45
CA GLU A 621 11.03 -32.59 -28.19
C GLU A 621 9.68 -32.10 -27.65
N LEU A 622 9.33 -30.81 -27.91
CA LEU A 622 8.06 -30.22 -27.48
C LEU A 622 6.88 -30.47 -28.44
N THR A 623 7.14 -30.83 -29.70
CA THR A 623 6.09 -31.13 -30.69
C THR A 623 5.82 -32.63 -30.89
N GLY A 624 6.63 -33.50 -30.28
CA GLY A 624 6.60 -34.96 -30.50
C GLY A 624 5.59 -35.77 -29.67
N ALA A 625 4.76 -35.17 -28.80
CA ALA A 625 3.90 -35.92 -27.89
C ALA A 625 2.40 -35.61 -28.03
N ALA A 626 1.81 -35.93 -29.18
CA ALA A 626 0.37 -36.17 -29.28
C ALA A 626 0.02 -36.95 -30.57
N ALA A 627 0.14 -38.29 -30.54
CA ALA A 627 -0.60 -39.16 -31.47
C ALA A 627 -0.81 -40.59 -30.94
N GLY A 628 -1.99 -40.81 -30.34
CA GLY A 628 -2.78 -42.07 -30.35
C GLY A 628 -2.43 -43.19 -29.35
N PRO A 629 -3.24 -44.28 -29.23
CA PRO A 629 -4.36 -44.63 -30.12
C PRO A 629 -5.56 -45.45 -29.54
N THR A 630 -6.66 -45.45 -30.30
CA THR A 630 -7.56 -46.59 -30.56
C THR A 630 -8.19 -46.34 -31.94
N ALA A 631 -8.41 -47.27 -32.87
CA ALA A 631 -7.94 -48.61 -33.20
C ALA A 631 -8.63 -48.93 -34.56
N LEU A 632 -7.91 -49.49 -35.55
CA LEU A 632 -8.32 -50.66 -36.36
C LEU A 632 -7.50 -50.86 -37.66
N LEU A 633 -7.05 -52.11 -37.81
CA LEU A 633 -6.74 -52.89 -39.01
C LEU A 633 -5.47 -52.60 -39.82
N GLY A 634 -4.60 -53.63 -39.88
CA GLY A 634 -4.04 -54.05 -41.17
C GLY A 634 -2.54 -54.40 -41.23
N ALA A 635 -2.18 -55.56 -40.69
CA ALA A 635 -1.23 -56.52 -41.26
C ALA A 635 0.28 -56.19 -41.46
N ALA A 636 1.07 -57.25 -41.20
CA ALA A 636 2.41 -57.57 -41.72
C ALA A 636 3.65 -57.07 -40.94
N LEU A 637 4.14 -57.99 -40.09
CA LEU A 637 5.55 -58.34 -39.80
C LEU A 637 6.45 -58.45 -41.07
N PRO A 638 7.80 -58.65 -40.99
CA PRO A 638 8.67 -58.86 -39.81
C PRO A 638 10.06 -58.15 -39.82
N ALA A 639 10.83 -58.41 -38.74
CA ALA A 639 12.29 -58.63 -38.69
C ALA A 639 13.19 -57.36 -38.70
N THR A 640 14.22 -57.16 -37.85
CA THR A 640 15.16 -58.04 -37.12
C THR A 640 15.80 -57.24 -35.96
N GLY A 641 16.18 -57.89 -34.85
CA GLY A 641 17.10 -57.32 -33.83
C GLY A 641 18.58 -57.55 -34.22
N PRO A 642 19.53 -57.73 -33.28
CA PRO A 642 19.59 -57.29 -31.88
C PRO A 642 21.01 -56.74 -31.46
N GLY A 643 21.13 -56.20 -30.24
CA GLY A 643 22.18 -56.68 -29.32
C GLY A 643 23.32 -55.76 -28.86
N LYS A 644 23.41 -55.68 -27.52
CA LYS A 644 24.59 -55.81 -26.64
C LYS A 644 25.25 -54.56 -26.02
N ASN A 645 25.13 -54.55 -24.68
CA ASN A 645 25.98 -53.96 -23.65
C ASN A 645 27.49 -54.11 -23.91
N LEU A 646 28.30 -53.17 -23.40
CA LEU A 646 29.29 -53.47 -22.36
C LEU A 646 29.83 -52.22 -21.66
N ASP A 647 29.94 -52.32 -20.34
CA ASP A 647 30.67 -51.46 -19.42
C ASP A 647 32.21 -51.59 -19.54
N GLN A 648 32.88 -50.57 -18.97
CA GLN A 648 34.30 -50.46 -18.56
C GLN A 648 35.37 -50.19 -19.62
N VAL A 649 36.19 -49.16 -19.37
CA VAL A 649 37.67 -49.24 -19.23
C VAL A 649 38.29 -47.84 -18.96
N LEU A 650 38.88 -47.73 -17.77
CA LEU A 650 40.12 -47.05 -17.38
C LEU A 650 40.21 -45.55 -17.01
N SER A 651 40.87 -45.41 -15.86
CA SER A 651 41.38 -44.30 -15.09
C SER A 651 42.83 -43.93 -15.45
N ARG A 652 43.22 -42.64 -15.29
CA ARG A 652 44.39 -42.18 -14.49
C ARG A 652 44.63 -40.65 -14.54
N PRO A 653 45.35 -40.08 -13.54
CA PRO A 653 45.46 -38.65 -13.24
C PRO A 653 46.77 -38.01 -13.75
N ARG A 654 46.94 -36.69 -13.55
CA ARG A 654 48.21 -35.96 -13.71
C ARG A 654 48.54 -35.10 -12.48
N GLU A 655 49.73 -35.32 -11.93
CA GLU A 655 50.45 -34.53 -10.93
C GLU A 655 51.69 -33.83 -11.54
N GLY A 656 52.19 -32.80 -10.83
CA GLY A 656 53.59 -32.30 -10.85
C GLY A 656 53.73 -30.78 -11.10
N ALA A 657 53.74 -29.88 -10.08
CA ALA A 657 54.84 -29.44 -9.16
C ALA A 657 55.68 -28.25 -9.73
N PRO A 658 56.49 -27.46 -8.97
CA PRO A 658 56.86 -27.48 -7.52
C PRO A 658 56.79 -26.09 -6.78
N ALA A 659 56.56 -26.04 -5.45
CA ALA A 659 57.49 -25.87 -4.30
C ALA A 659 58.04 -24.46 -3.97
N ALA A 660 57.79 -23.99 -2.73
CA ALA A 660 58.69 -23.14 -1.93
C ALA A 660 58.35 -23.23 -0.43
N ASP A 661 59.36 -23.59 0.37
CA ASP A 661 59.40 -23.76 1.82
C ASP A 661 59.57 -22.46 2.62
N ALA A 662 59.06 -22.45 3.86
CA ALA A 662 59.61 -21.87 5.11
C ALA A 662 58.45 -21.78 6.14
N GLY A 663 58.47 -22.22 7.39
CA GLY A 663 59.56 -22.52 8.32
C GLY A 663 59.40 -21.66 9.57
N GLY A 664 58.92 -22.21 10.70
CA GLY A 664 59.16 -21.68 12.06
C GLY A 664 57.93 -21.29 12.92
N PRO A 665 57.77 -21.84 14.15
CA PRO A 665 56.71 -21.50 15.12
C PRO A 665 57.21 -20.69 16.36
N LEU A 666 56.25 -20.22 17.19
CA LEU A 666 56.30 -19.71 18.59
C LEU A 666 56.18 -18.18 18.81
N PRO A 667 55.77 -17.68 20.01
CA PRO A 667 55.27 -18.37 21.22
C PRO A 667 53.97 -17.77 21.83
N ALA A 668 53.46 -18.51 22.83
CA ALA A 668 52.53 -18.04 23.85
C ALA A 668 53.19 -17.07 24.85
N LEU A 669 52.42 -16.12 25.37
CA LEU A 669 52.71 -15.40 26.62
C LEU A 669 51.40 -15.15 27.38
N GLY A 670 51.32 -15.70 28.58
CA GLY A 670 50.36 -15.31 29.60
C GLY A 670 51.08 -14.62 30.76
N ALA A 671 50.40 -13.69 31.44
CA ALA A 671 50.56 -13.28 32.84
C ALA A 671 49.67 -12.02 33.04
N ALA A 672 48.60 -12.10 33.82
CA ALA A 672 48.55 -11.87 35.27
C ALA A 672 48.70 -10.38 35.67
N ALA A 673 47.60 -9.78 36.13
CA ALA A 673 47.64 -8.61 37.02
C ALA A 673 46.46 -8.68 38.01
N ARG A 674 46.81 -8.79 39.30
CA ARG A 674 45.92 -8.58 40.45
C ARG A 674 45.77 -7.05 40.72
N PRO A 675 44.71 -6.64 41.44
CA PRO A 675 44.31 -5.23 41.58
C PRO A 675 44.86 -4.58 42.85
N LEU A 676 44.98 -3.24 42.87
CA LEU A 676 45.11 -2.34 44.05
C LEU A 676 44.95 -0.87 43.54
N PRO A 677 44.60 0.14 44.37
CA PRO A 677 43.49 0.24 45.31
C PRO A 677 42.64 1.54 45.14
N GLU A 678 41.42 1.53 45.70
CA GLU A 678 40.57 2.71 45.94
C GLU A 678 41.16 3.62 47.02
N ALA A 679 41.87 4.70 46.63
CA ALA A 679 42.10 5.87 47.50
C ALA A 679 42.74 7.03 46.72
N ALA A 680 42.02 7.67 45.79
CA ALA A 680 42.45 8.93 45.18
C ALA A 680 41.30 9.73 44.52
N LEU A 681 40.10 9.75 45.10
CA LEU A 681 38.96 10.50 44.56
C LEU A 681 38.18 11.25 45.64
N GLN A 682 38.83 12.22 46.29
CA GLN A 682 38.14 13.25 47.08
C GLN A 682 38.65 14.69 46.84
N GLY A 683 39.50 14.92 45.85
CA GLY A 683 40.01 16.27 45.51
C GLY A 683 39.37 16.96 44.31
N SER A 684 38.70 16.24 43.39
CA SER A 684 38.40 16.80 42.05
C SER A 684 37.10 17.57 41.91
N ALA A 685 36.22 17.59 42.91
CA ALA A 685 34.92 18.27 42.80
C ALA A 685 35.01 19.79 43.04
N GLN A 686 35.90 20.25 43.92
CA GLN A 686 36.06 21.68 44.21
C GLN A 686 36.84 22.42 43.11
N ASP A 687 37.83 21.77 42.49
CA ASP A 687 38.60 22.35 41.39
C ASP A 687 37.79 22.41 40.09
N LEU A 688 36.87 21.46 39.87
CA LEU A 688 35.94 21.51 38.74
C LEU A 688 34.93 22.66 38.90
N TYR A 689 34.44 22.91 40.12
CA TYR A 689 33.52 24.03 40.42
C TYR A 689 34.18 25.39 40.24
N ARG A 690 35.46 25.53 40.61
CA ARG A 690 36.20 26.78 40.49
C ARG A 690 36.53 27.12 39.03
N THR A 691 36.85 26.11 38.22
CA THR A 691 37.21 26.25 36.81
C THR A 691 35.99 26.52 35.91
N LEU A 692 34.82 25.92 36.22
CA LEU A 692 33.57 26.22 35.53
C LEU A 692 33.01 27.60 35.87
N GLY A 693 33.19 28.07 37.11
CA GLY A 693 32.78 29.41 37.52
C GLY A 693 33.54 30.53 36.79
N THR A 694 34.86 30.38 36.62
CA THR A 694 35.70 31.36 35.92
C THR A 694 35.37 31.44 34.42
N HIS A 695 35.22 30.30 33.74
CA HIS A 695 34.94 30.29 32.30
C HIS A 695 33.54 30.80 31.92
N LEU A 696 32.54 30.64 32.79
CA LEU A 696 31.19 31.13 32.53
C LEU A 696 31.04 32.64 32.79
N THR A 697 31.95 33.22 33.58
CA THR A 697 32.00 34.67 33.82
C THR A 697 32.72 35.40 32.67
N ASP A 698 33.76 34.77 32.11
CA ASP A 698 34.51 35.28 30.94
C ASP A 698 33.70 35.29 29.64
N LEU A 699 32.63 34.49 29.56
CA LEU A 699 31.72 34.44 28.40
C LEU A 699 30.57 35.47 28.46
N GLY A 700 30.54 36.35 29.45
CA GLY A 700 29.60 37.48 29.50
C GLY A 700 28.16 37.12 29.89
N TRP A 701 27.93 35.98 30.53
CA TRP A 701 26.58 35.56 30.95
C TRP A 701 26.20 36.18 32.29
N GLN A 702 25.33 37.21 32.27
CA GLN A 702 24.69 37.73 33.48
C GLN A 702 23.32 37.06 33.73
N GLY A 703 23.20 36.45 34.92
CA GLY A 703 22.01 36.37 35.78
C GLY A 703 20.65 35.91 35.22
N GLY A 704 20.22 34.69 35.60
CA GLY A 704 18.80 34.33 35.70
C GLY A 704 18.41 32.91 35.25
N THR A 705 19.13 32.33 34.30
CA THR A 705 18.68 31.09 33.62
C THR A 705 19.37 29.81 34.14
N VAL A 706 20.50 29.93 34.83
CA VAL A 706 21.33 28.79 35.27
C VAL A 706 20.67 27.98 36.41
N VAL A 707 19.80 28.58 37.22
CA VAL A 707 19.15 27.89 38.35
C VAL A 707 18.01 26.95 37.90
N LYS A 708 17.40 27.18 36.72
CA LYS A 708 16.27 26.35 36.23
C LYS A 708 16.70 25.07 35.49
N ILE A 709 17.95 24.97 35.07
CA ILE A 709 18.45 23.83 34.26
C ILE A 709 19.39 22.93 35.07
N ALA A 710 20.10 23.46 36.07
CA ALA A 710 21.05 22.67 36.86
C ALA A 710 20.38 21.72 37.87
N LEU A 711 19.19 22.06 38.40
CA LEU A 711 18.55 21.28 39.46
C LEU A 711 17.99 19.91 39.01
N PRO A 712 17.38 19.77 37.81
CA PRO A 712 16.94 18.46 37.30
C PRO A 712 18.09 17.54 36.92
N LEU A 713 19.21 18.09 36.45
CA LEU A 713 20.37 17.31 36.00
C LEU A 713 21.11 16.67 37.18
N VAL A 714 21.21 17.38 38.30
CA VAL A 714 21.83 16.87 39.54
C VAL A 714 20.97 15.77 40.18
N LEU A 715 19.64 15.89 40.10
CA LEU A 715 18.73 14.84 40.62
C LEU A 715 18.80 13.55 39.80
N LEU A 716 19.04 13.65 38.48
CA LEU A 716 19.19 12.50 37.59
C LEU A 716 20.51 11.74 37.83
N VAL A 717 21.59 12.47 38.15
CA VAL A 717 22.90 11.87 38.47
C VAL A 717 22.89 11.21 39.85
N VAL A 718 22.17 11.76 40.83
CA VAL A 718 22.04 11.16 42.18
C VAL A 718 21.21 9.86 42.15
N LEU A 719 20.20 9.77 41.27
CA LEU A 719 19.41 8.54 41.11
C LEU A 719 20.15 7.44 40.32
N ALA A 720 21.09 7.82 39.45
CA ALA A 720 21.93 6.87 38.72
C ALA A 720 23.06 6.26 39.57
N VAL A 721 23.46 6.94 40.65
CA VAL A 721 24.52 6.48 41.56
C VAL A 721 23.99 5.55 42.67
N LEU A 722 22.69 5.60 42.98
CA LEU A 722 22.06 4.77 44.02
C LEU A 722 21.32 3.56 43.41
N GLY A 723 22.07 2.65 42.78
CA GLY A 723 21.58 1.31 42.46
C GLY A 723 21.64 0.39 43.68
N VAL A 724 20.50 -0.13 44.14
CA VAL A 724 20.45 -1.24 45.11
C VAL A 724 19.66 -2.42 44.51
N SER A 725 20.41 -3.50 44.34
CA SER A 725 20.04 -4.88 44.04
C SER A 725 18.91 -5.44 44.91
N LEU A 726 18.19 -6.44 44.40
CA LEU A 726 18.08 -7.75 45.05
C LEU A 726 17.57 -8.81 44.06
N GLY A 727 18.36 -9.88 43.93
CA GLY A 727 18.10 -11.04 43.10
C GLY A 727 17.37 -12.17 43.84
N THR A 728 16.78 -13.04 43.01
CA THR A 728 16.54 -14.48 43.13
C THR A 728 16.55 -15.17 44.51
N ALA A 729 15.44 -15.86 44.81
CA ALA A 729 15.44 -17.10 45.58
C ALA A 729 14.42 -18.11 45.03
N ARG A 730 14.89 -19.35 44.87
CA ARG A 730 14.20 -20.58 44.45
C ARG A 730 13.85 -21.37 45.72
N GLN A 731 12.63 -21.89 45.88
CA GLN A 731 12.32 -23.33 46.10
C GLN A 731 10.92 -23.64 46.68
N ARG A 732 10.36 -24.72 46.10
CA ARG A 732 9.53 -25.81 46.66
C ARG A 732 8.00 -25.67 46.76
N SER A 733 7.40 -26.74 46.22
CA SER A 733 6.01 -27.15 46.09
C SER A 733 5.40 -27.70 47.38
N VAL A 734 4.12 -27.38 47.66
CA VAL A 734 3.03 -28.28 48.12
C VAL A 734 1.69 -27.58 47.76
N GLY A 735 0.73 -28.28 47.14
CA GLY A 735 -0.64 -27.77 46.88
C GLY A 735 -1.60 -27.99 48.05
N PRO A 736 -2.92 -28.09 47.82
CA PRO A 736 -3.82 -27.11 47.22
C PRO A 736 -4.87 -26.62 48.25
N ALA A 737 -5.37 -25.39 48.13
CA ALA A 737 -6.59 -24.97 48.82
C ALA A 737 -7.34 -23.93 47.99
N ALA A 738 -8.62 -24.22 47.80
CA ALA A 738 -9.58 -23.42 47.06
C ALA A 738 -9.85 -22.08 47.76
N SER A 739 -10.00 -21.02 46.96
CA SER A 739 -11.01 -19.97 47.19
C SER A 739 -11.32 -19.20 45.90
N PRO A 740 -12.59 -18.82 45.69
CA PRO A 740 -13.08 -18.17 44.48
C PRO A 740 -12.99 -16.64 44.60
N GLY A 741 -12.96 -15.95 43.46
CA GLY A 741 -13.28 -14.53 43.38
C GLY A 741 -12.11 -13.61 43.08
N ALA A 742 -11.73 -13.54 41.82
CA ALA A 742 -11.12 -12.33 41.25
C ALA A 742 -12.00 -11.88 40.09
N THR A 743 -13.01 -11.08 40.40
CA THR A 743 -13.70 -10.25 39.41
C THR A 743 -12.65 -9.34 38.79
N GLY A 744 -12.44 -9.49 37.49
CA GLY A 744 -11.60 -8.58 36.72
C GLY A 744 -12.09 -7.15 36.92
N LEU A 745 -11.18 -6.26 37.29
CA LEU A 745 -11.38 -4.81 37.31
C LEU A 745 -11.76 -4.34 35.90
N ALA A 746 -13.06 -4.33 35.60
CA ALA A 746 -13.60 -3.65 34.44
C ALA A 746 -13.51 -2.14 34.71
N LEU A 747 -12.51 -1.48 34.10
CA LEU A 747 -12.47 -0.03 34.08
C LEU A 747 -13.77 0.49 33.42
N PRO A 748 -14.52 1.41 34.05
CA PRO A 748 -15.74 1.95 33.46
C PRO A 748 -15.43 2.68 32.13
N PRO A 749 -16.35 2.69 31.15
CA PRO A 749 -16.17 3.43 29.90
C PRO A 749 -16.04 4.93 30.19
N LEU A 750 -14.97 5.54 29.68
CA LEU A 750 -14.60 6.93 29.99
C LEU A 750 -14.98 7.85 28.81
N LEU A 751 -15.92 8.75 29.02
CA LEU A 751 -16.13 9.89 28.10
C LEU A 751 -14.92 10.84 28.24
N ARG A 752 -14.20 11.19 27.17
CA ARG A 752 -13.03 12.10 27.26
C ARG A 752 -13.36 13.45 26.63
N VAL A 753 -13.17 14.54 27.36
CA VAL A 753 -13.26 15.89 26.80
C VAL A 753 -11.88 16.33 26.36
N ASP A 754 -11.79 16.69 25.08
CA ASP A 754 -10.66 17.36 24.43
C ASP A 754 -9.24 16.77 24.67
N GLY A 755 -8.21 17.48 24.20
CA GLY A 755 -6.80 17.10 24.29
C GLY A 755 -6.27 16.98 25.73
N SER A 756 -7.06 17.31 26.75
CA SER A 756 -6.67 17.21 28.17
C SER A 756 -6.63 15.78 28.71
N GLY A 757 -7.26 14.81 28.03
CA GLY A 757 -7.27 13.41 28.45
C GLY A 757 -8.11 13.11 29.71
N ARG A 758 -8.83 14.09 30.25
CA ARG A 758 -9.69 13.93 31.43
C ARG A 758 -10.94 13.13 31.09
N ALA A 759 -11.23 12.12 31.91
CA ALA A 759 -12.48 11.36 31.84
C ALA A 759 -13.63 12.09 32.55
N LEU A 760 -14.78 12.17 31.89
CA LEU A 760 -16.03 12.69 32.43
C LEU A 760 -16.67 11.69 33.38
N ARG A 761 -17.18 12.22 34.48
CA ARG A 761 -17.91 11.49 35.51
C ARG A 761 -19.38 11.92 35.49
N PRO A 762 -20.31 11.05 35.94
CA PRO A 762 -21.66 11.48 36.28
C PRO A 762 -21.64 12.76 37.12
N GLY A 763 -22.40 13.77 36.69
CA GLY A 763 -22.44 15.11 37.29
C GLY A 763 -21.61 16.18 36.56
N ASP A 764 -20.64 15.80 35.72
CA ASP A 764 -19.82 16.77 34.97
C ASP A 764 -20.68 17.56 33.96
N VAL A 765 -20.43 18.87 33.87
CA VAL A 765 -21.07 19.78 32.91
C VAL A 765 -20.04 20.23 31.88
N ILE A 766 -20.35 20.02 30.61
CA ILE A 766 -19.57 20.46 29.46
C ILE A 766 -20.21 21.74 28.93
N GLU A 767 -19.42 22.81 28.80
CA GLU A 767 -19.90 24.11 28.33
C GLU A 767 -19.08 24.62 27.14
N GLY A 768 -19.74 25.30 26.21
CA GLY A 768 -19.12 25.97 25.07
C GLY A 768 -19.24 25.20 23.75
N THR A 769 -18.37 25.53 22.80
CA THR A 769 -18.27 24.86 21.50
C THR A 769 -17.19 23.78 21.58
N VAL A 770 -17.61 22.53 21.76
CA VAL A 770 -16.70 21.40 22.02
C VAL A 770 -17.07 20.22 21.14
N VAL A 771 -16.06 19.59 20.54
CA VAL A 771 -16.21 18.28 19.91
C VAL A 771 -15.70 17.23 20.89
N VAL A 772 -16.61 16.46 21.47
CA VAL A 772 -16.32 15.45 22.49
C VAL A 772 -16.21 14.08 21.81
N PRO A 773 -15.02 13.48 21.71
CA PRO A 773 -14.88 12.09 21.28
C PRO A 773 -15.40 11.15 22.38
N VAL A 774 -16.29 10.22 22.02
CA VAL A 774 -16.86 9.24 22.94
C VAL A 774 -16.09 7.92 22.78
N GLN A 775 -15.09 7.69 23.62
CA GLN A 775 -14.28 6.47 23.59
C GLN A 775 -14.78 5.43 24.61
N LEU A 776 -15.20 4.26 24.13
CA LEU A 776 -15.31 3.08 24.98
C LEU A 776 -13.90 2.55 25.30
N ALA A 777 -13.71 1.97 26.48
CA ALA A 777 -12.45 1.30 26.88
C ALA A 777 -12.00 0.22 25.87
N THR A 778 -12.88 -0.21 24.97
CA THR A 778 -12.60 -1.12 23.86
C THR A 778 -12.64 -0.40 22.49
N ARG A 779 -11.58 0.36 22.16
CA ARG A 779 -11.13 0.76 20.80
C ARG A 779 -12.21 0.99 19.71
N LEU A 780 -13.28 1.75 19.98
CA LEU A 780 -14.19 2.26 18.95
C LEU A 780 -14.23 3.79 19.02
N PRO A 781 -13.45 4.50 18.19
CA PRO A 781 -13.33 5.96 18.23
C PRO A 781 -14.30 6.71 17.29
N GLU A 782 -15.23 6.01 16.62
CA GLU A 782 -16.09 6.63 15.60
C GLU A 782 -17.25 7.50 16.16
N ASN A 783 -17.52 7.45 17.47
CA ASN A 783 -18.64 8.16 18.09
C ASN A 783 -18.24 9.60 18.49
N ARG A 784 -18.91 10.61 17.95
CA ARG A 784 -18.65 12.03 18.25
C ARG A 784 -19.90 12.76 18.74
N ILE A 785 -19.72 13.65 19.71
CA ILE A 785 -20.74 14.62 20.12
C ILE A 785 -20.19 16.02 19.87
N HIS A 786 -20.74 16.71 18.87
CA HIS A 786 -20.46 18.11 18.60
C HIS A 786 -21.46 18.96 19.41
N LEU A 787 -20.99 19.63 20.45
CA LEU A 787 -21.79 20.45 21.35
C LEU A 787 -21.51 21.94 21.09
N VAL A 788 -22.56 22.74 20.99
CA VAL A 788 -22.54 24.20 21.09
C VAL A 788 -23.56 24.59 22.15
N GLY A 789 -23.15 24.62 23.42
CA GLY A 789 -24.08 24.85 24.54
C GLY A 789 -23.63 24.23 25.84
N ARG A 790 -24.59 23.80 26.67
CA ARG A 790 -24.33 23.16 27.98
C ARG A 790 -24.92 21.75 28.01
N LEU A 791 -24.08 20.75 28.30
CA LEU A 791 -24.46 19.34 28.37
C LEU A 791 -23.95 18.73 29.67
N ARG A 792 -24.84 18.15 30.48
CA ARG A 792 -24.47 17.44 31.71
C ARG A 792 -24.45 15.94 31.47
N VAL A 793 -23.43 15.25 31.95
CA VAL A 793 -23.39 13.78 31.97
C VAL A 793 -24.20 13.30 33.17
N VAL A 794 -25.31 12.60 32.92
CA VAL A 794 -26.18 12.08 33.99
C VAL A 794 -25.67 10.72 34.45
N ASP A 795 -25.43 9.80 33.51
CA ASP A 795 -24.97 8.44 33.81
C ASP A 795 -24.30 7.81 32.58
N VAL A 796 -23.40 6.85 32.80
CA VAL A 796 -22.75 6.07 31.76
C VAL A 796 -22.69 4.61 32.20
N GLN A 797 -23.49 3.75 31.56
CA GLN A 797 -23.54 2.32 31.90
C GLN A 797 -22.94 1.49 30.76
N ALA A 798 -21.86 0.75 31.05
CA ALA A 798 -21.41 -0.31 30.16
C ALA A 798 -22.38 -1.49 30.23
N ARG A 799 -22.65 -2.13 29.08
CA ARG A 799 -23.40 -3.39 29.08
C ARG A 799 -22.43 -4.55 29.29
N PRO A 800 -22.52 -5.31 30.40
CA PRO A 800 -21.55 -6.37 30.70
C PRO A 800 -21.53 -7.46 29.62
N GLU A 801 -22.69 -7.79 29.04
CA GLU A 801 -22.83 -8.73 27.92
C GLU A 801 -22.23 -8.26 26.57
N ASN A 802 -21.90 -6.97 26.41
CA ASN A 802 -21.24 -6.50 25.19
C ASN A 802 -20.29 -5.33 25.49
N PRO A 803 -18.97 -5.59 25.63
CA PRO A 803 -18.00 -4.56 26.00
C PRO A 803 -17.83 -3.45 24.94
N ARG A 804 -18.44 -3.58 23.75
CA ARG A 804 -18.51 -2.57 22.69
C ARG A 804 -19.80 -1.74 22.72
N SER A 805 -20.63 -1.89 23.76
CA SER A 805 -21.90 -1.19 23.93
C SER A 805 -21.93 -0.46 25.26
N ALA A 806 -22.25 0.84 25.25
CA ALA A 806 -22.62 1.58 26.46
C ALA A 806 -23.88 2.40 26.24
N GLU A 807 -24.55 2.68 27.34
CA GLU A 807 -25.70 3.54 27.42
C GLU A 807 -25.26 4.85 28.07
N TYR A 808 -25.43 5.94 27.34
CA TYR A 808 -25.07 7.29 27.79
C TYR A 808 -26.34 8.03 28.13
N ARG A 809 -26.49 8.47 29.38
CA ARG A 809 -27.54 9.40 29.79
C ARG A 809 -26.93 10.78 29.92
N LEU A 810 -27.39 11.70 29.08
CA LEU A 810 -26.93 13.07 28.97
C LEU A 810 -28.12 14.00 29.17
N ALA A 811 -27.92 15.15 29.79
CA ALA A 811 -28.94 16.18 29.89
C ALA A 811 -28.46 17.41 29.10
N LEU A 812 -29.16 17.73 28.00
CA LEU A 812 -28.87 18.94 27.22
C LEU A 812 -29.56 20.10 27.93
N LEU A 813 -28.77 20.96 28.57
CA LEU A 813 -29.27 22.08 29.37
C LEU A 813 -29.53 23.31 28.48
N SER A 814 -28.73 23.53 27.44
CA SER A 814 -28.95 24.58 26.44
C SER A 814 -28.15 24.32 25.16
N GLY A 815 -28.59 24.90 24.04
CA GLY A 815 -27.84 24.96 22.79
C GLY A 815 -28.06 23.75 21.87
N THR A 816 -27.07 23.43 21.03
CA THR A 816 -27.17 22.36 20.04
C THR A 816 -26.18 21.23 20.31
N ALA A 817 -26.62 20.00 20.09
CA ALA A 817 -25.79 18.81 20.17
C ALA A 817 -26.01 17.94 18.93
N ARG A 818 -24.96 17.73 18.15
CA ARG A 818 -24.96 16.76 17.05
C ARG A 818 -24.20 15.51 17.47
N ILE A 819 -24.90 14.38 17.39
CA ILE A 819 -24.44 13.06 17.82
C ILE A 819 -24.23 12.21 16.57
N ASP A 820 -22.97 11.92 16.23
CA ASP A 820 -22.55 11.14 15.06
C ASP A 820 -22.01 9.77 15.52
N PHE A 821 -22.87 8.75 15.52
CA PHE A 821 -22.59 7.38 15.95
C PHE A 821 -22.73 6.38 14.78
N PRO A 822 -21.77 6.33 13.84
CA PRO A 822 -21.91 5.56 12.59
C PRO A 822 -21.93 4.04 12.78
N ARG A 823 -21.33 3.50 13.85
CA ARG A 823 -21.31 2.07 14.17
C ARG A 823 -21.41 1.82 15.68
N GLY A 824 -22.28 0.88 16.08
CA GLY A 824 -22.43 0.42 17.48
C GLY A 824 -23.84 0.55 18.03
N ARG A 825 -24.16 -0.19 19.11
CA ARG A 825 -25.46 -0.12 19.82
C ARG A 825 -25.43 0.85 20.99
N SER A 826 -24.74 1.98 20.83
CA SER A 826 -24.74 3.03 21.85
C SER A 826 -26.09 3.74 21.81
N ARG A 827 -26.78 3.79 22.95
CA ARG A 827 -28.00 4.60 23.10
C ARG A 827 -27.63 5.85 23.86
N VAL A 828 -27.91 7.01 23.27
CA VAL A 828 -27.84 8.28 23.99
C VAL A 828 -29.26 8.63 24.39
N TRP A 829 -29.47 8.78 25.69
CA TRP A 829 -30.65 9.39 26.26
C TRP A 829 -30.33 10.85 26.48
N VAL A 830 -31.00 11.73 25.73
CA VAL A 830 -30.92 13.17 26.00
C VAL A 830 -32.16 13.59 26.75
N GLU A 831 -31.98 13.86 28.04
CA GLU A 831 -32.98 14.46 28.91
C GLU A 831 -32.98 15.97 28.69
N THR A 832 -34.14 16.49 28.33
CA THR A 832 -34.48 17.91 28.46
C THR A 832 -35.44 18.06 29.63
N GLU A 833 -35.89 19.27 29.96
CA GLU A 833 -36.85 19.47 31.06
C GLU A 833 -38.11 18.60 30.94
N HIS A 834 -38.49 18.20 29.72
CA HIS A 834 -39.76 17.51 29.47
C HIS A 834 -39.72 16.36 28.44
N SER A 835 -38.60 16.10 27.76
CA SER A 835 -38.49 15.04 26.74
C SER A 835 -37.25 14.21 26.90
N THR A 836 -37.36 12.95 26.47
CA THR A 836 -36.27 12.00 26.35
C THR A 836 -36.06 11.62 24.89
N VAL A 837 -34.86 11.81 24.35
CA VAL A 837 -34.52 11.35 22.99
C VAL A 837 -33.52 10.20 23.05
N VAL A 838 -33.90 9.05 22.48
CA VAL A 838 -33.06 7.88 22.30
C VAL A 838 -32.48 7.89 20.89
N VAL A 839 -31.17 8.12 20.77
CA VAL A 839 -30.45 8.12 19.49
C VAL A 839 -29.92 6.71 19.21
N GLY A 840 -30.25 6.16 18.03
CA GLY A 840 -29.68 4.91 17.52
C GLY A 840 -28.41 5.13 16.68
N PRO A 841 -27.89 4.08 16.02
CA PRO A 841 -26.76 4.22 15.10
C PRO A 841 -27.13 5.19 13.96
N GLY A 842 -26.34 6.23 13.75
CA GLY A 842 -26.66 7.32 12.83
C GLY A 842 -26.06 8.67 13.19
N SER A 843 -26.54 9.73 12.55
CA SER A 843 -26.19 11.12 12.82
C SER A 843 -27.47 11.90 13.12
N VAL A 844 -27.61 12.35 14.37
CA VAL A 844 -28.79 13.05 14.89
C VAL A 844 -28.38 14.39 15.48
N SER A 845 -29.04 15.46 15.06
CA SER A 845 -28.87 16.81 15.61
C SER A 845 -30.02 17.15 16.54
N LEU A 846 -29.69 17.65 17.71
CA LEU A 846 -30.61 18.15 18.75
C LEU A 846 -30.35 19.63 18.93
N ASP A 847 -31.41 20.44 18.92
CA ASP A 847 -31.33 21.89 19.14
C ASP A 847 -32.34 22.27 20.22
N LEU A 848 -31.83 22.65 21.39
CA LEU A 848 -32.60 23.16 22.51
C LEU A 848 -32.42 24.68 22.58
N SER A 849 -33.21 25.37 21.78
CA SER A 849 -33.28 26.83 21.73
C SER A 849 -34.68 27.30 22.08
N SER A 850 -34.78 28.40 22.85
CA SER A 850 -36.07 29.06 23.15
C SER A 850 -37.17 28.18 23.77
N GLY A 851 -36.80 27.17 24.57
CA GLY A 851 -37.75 26.28 25.27
C GLY A 851 -38.39 25.20 24.39
N SER A 852 -37.90 25.02 23.16
CA SER A 852 -38.31 23.96 22.25
C SER A 852 -37.12 23.09 21.87
N LEU A 853 -37.34 21.77 21.77
CA LEU A 853 -36.35 20.80 21.30
C LEU A 853 -36.64 20.45 19.85
N VAL A 854 -35.71 20.72 18.94
CA VAL A 854 -35.78 20.26 17.55
C VAL A 854 -34.85 19.06 17.36
N VAL A 855 -35.39 17.96 16.86
CA VAL A 855 -34.67 16.72 16.55
C VAL A 855 -34.62 16.53 15.05
N THR A 856 -33.41 16.41 14.51
CA THR A 856 -33.16 16.23 13.07
C THR A 856 -32.31 14.99 12.82
N VAL A 857 -32.81 14.03 12.05
CA VAL A 857 -32.12 12.77 11.78
C VAL A 857 -31.52 12.80 10.37
N SER A 858 -30.24 13.16 10.27
CA SER A 858 -29.52 13.18 8.98
C SER A 858 -29.14 11.79 8.48
N ARG A 859 -28.98 10.81 9.39
CA ARG A 859 -28.73 9.40 9.07
C ARG A 859 -29.18 8.54 10.24
N GLY A 860 -29.83 7.40 10.00
CA GLY A 860 -30.21 6.45 11.05
C GLY A 860 -31.62 6.66 11.60
N ALA A 861 -31.80 6.48 12.91
CA ALA A 861 -33.10 6.65 13.57
C ALA A 861 -32.95 7.21 14.99
N ALA A 862 -33.96 7.98 15.42
CA ALA A 862 -34.10 8.46 16.79
C ALA A 862 -35.52 8.22 17.28
N ARG A 863 -35.69 7.95 18.59
CA ARG A 863 -37.01 7.86 19.23
C ARG A 863 -37.11 8.93 20.29
N ALA A 864 -38.02 9.88 20.12
CA ALA A 864 -38.32 10.90 21.11
C ALA A 864 -39.56 10.49 21.92
N THR A 865 -39.51 10.60 23.24
CA THR A 865 -40.60 10.27 24.16
C THR A 865 -40.94 11.50 25.00
N GLY A 866 -42.20 11.90 24.99
CA GLY A 866 -42.74 12.98 25.82
C GLY A 866 -43.01 12.56 27.27
N PRO A 867 -43.42 13.50 28.13
CA PRO A 867 -43.61 13.27 29.56
C PRO A 867 -44.85 12.41 29.86
N ASP A 868 -45.79 12.33 28.92
CA ASP A 868 -46.97 11.46 28.94
C ASP A 868 -46.68 10.03 28.45
N GLY A 869 -45.42 9.73 28.11
CA GLY A 869 -45.00 8.44 27.55
C GLY A 869 -45.30 8.29 26.05
N SER A 870 -45.87 9.30 25.40
CA SER A 870 -46.08 9.27 23.95
C SER A 870 -44.72 9.29 23.23
N GLY A 871 -44.51 8.36 22.30
CA GLY A 871 -43.24 8.17 21.61
C GLY A 871 -43.35 8.35 20.10
N LEU A 872 -42.42 9.10 19.51
CA LEU A 872 -42.30 9.31 18.07
C LEU A 872 -40.97 8.74 17.56
N THR A 873 -41.01 7.93 16.50
CA THR A 873 -39.80 7.42 15.83
C THR A 873 -39.50 8.25 14.58
N LEU A 874 -38.33 8.86 14.55
CA LEU A 874 -37.78 9.65 13.45
C LEU A 874 -36.76 8.80 12.69
N ARG A 875 -36.77 8.89 11.36
CA ARG A 875 -35.84 8.18 10.45
C ARG A 875 -35.00 9.19 9.66
N THR A 876 -33.99 8.72 8.93
CA THR A 876 -33.20 9.55 8.00
C THR A 876 -34.10 10.50 7.18
N GLY A 877 -33.77 11.78 7.19
CA GLY A 877 -34.53 12.85 6.54
C GLY A 877 -35.64 13.44 7.42
N HIS A 878 -35.96 12.89 8.59
CA HIS A 878 -37.02 13.44 9.43
C HIS A 878 -36.51 14.60 10.30
N ARG A 879 -37.38 15.60 10.48
CA ARG A 879 -37.25 16.69 11.45
C ARG A 879 -38.53 16.83 12.27
N ALA A 880 -38.41 16.98 13.58
CA ALA A 880 -39.55 17.21 14.47
C ALA A 880 -39.22 18.21 15.57
N ARG A 881 -40.20 19.04 15.94
CA ARG A 881 -40.10 20.02 17.03
C ARG A 881 -40.96 19.60 18.21
N PHE A 882 -40.43 19.72 19.42
CA PHE A 882 -41.11 19.43 20.67
C PHE A 882 -41.13 20.68 21.54
N ARG A 883 -42.29 21.03 22.10
CA ARG A 883 -42.47 22.17 23.01
C ARG A 883 -43.10 21.68 24.31
N ALA A 884 -42.48 21.99 25.44
CA ALA A 884 -42.89 21.49 26.76
C ALA A 884 -43.12 19.96 26.79
N GLY A 885 -42.28 19.21 26.07
CA GLY A 885 -42.35 17.75 26.05
C GLY A 885 -43.29 17.13 25.03
N ARG A 886 -44.17 17.94 24.40
CA ARG A 886 -45.16 17.48 23.42
C ARG A 886 -44.70 17.82 22.00
N LEU A 887 -45.05 16.97 21.04
CA LEU A 887 -44.80 17.25 19.62
C LEU A 887 -45.54 18.54 19.22
N ASP A 888 -44.79 19.55 18.80
CA ASP A 888 -45.29 20.85 18.37
C ASP A 888 -45.32 20.89 16.84
N GLY A 889 -46.38 20.32 16.25
CA GLY A 889 -46.60 20.27 14.80
C GLY A 889 -46.51 18.88 14.17
N ARG A 890 -46.18 18.85 12.87
CA ARG A 890 -45.99 17.60 12.09
C ARG A 890 -44.50 17.26 11.96
N VAL A 891 -44.22 15.99 11.66
CA VAL A 891 -42.88 15.57 11.24
C VAL A 891 -42.63 16.09 9.83
N GLU A 892 -41.61 16.91 9.66
CA GLU A 892 -41.15 17.42 8.38
C GLU A 892 -40.19 16.40 7.74
N LEU A 893 -40.36 16.17 6.43
CA LEU A 893 -39.38 15.45 5.60
C LEU A 893 -38.44 16.48 4.99
N LEU A 894 -37.14 16.31 5.24
CA LEU A 894 -36.07 17.07 4.61
C LEU A 894 -35.82 16.45 3.23
N GLU A 895 -36.01 17.23 2.17
CA GLU A 895 -35.63 16.87 0.79
C GLU A 895 -34.11 16.78 0.60
#